data_AF-A0A3M0JTD3-F1
#
_entry.id   AF-A0A3M0JTD3-F1
#
_cell.length_a   1.000
_cell.length_b   1.000
_cell.length_c   1.000
_cell.angle_alpha   90.00
_cell.angle_beta   90.00
_cell.angle_gamma   90.00
#
_symmetry.space_group_name_H-M   'P 1'
#
loop_
_entity.id
_entity.type
_entity.pdbx_description
1 polymer ?
#
loop_
_entity_poly.entity_id
_entity_poly.type
_entity_poly.pdbx_seq_one_letter_code
_entity_poly.pdbx_strand_id
1 'polypeptide(L)'
;MAALVQTLQLATPQQPFATIDQGIDEPFMCFAGSLTAAVEKQVSDPAARKLMIQSVAQGNCNAACKRIIEALPGEPSMSDMVGACAKISPSSQQVVAVHTAVQPAVATIVQLTVATAVQPAVPAAVQPAVAAAVQPAWVVHQGVQQQQWGARARKKQSTESVMIDSEKIHKVPLDAFGPLGDGMSAFLMGRSSATIQGIIVHLGLIDADFSGQIHAMVSTPTPPLTIPKGTRIAQLVPFKSSVSRTEDRSRGDGGFGSTGPPQVRWTAVLTKDRPETLCTVSMVGATPSEIHLRGLLDMGADGTECPTPPLRWLVDRPIWENQWPLPHDKLVALHELVQEQLDQGHLEPSTSPWNTPVFCIKKKSGKWRLLQDLRKINAVMEGMGTLQAGMPSPTMLPADWPVLIVDLKDCFFTIPLHPDDRPKFAFTVPTINNAEPAQRYQWRVLPQGMRNSPMLCQWYVARALSGVRKWFPDAHVYHYMNDILVATPTQEELLRLQPQLLNALHSHGLQVAPEKVQQQPPWKYLGVKILERTIRHQEVQFVQSVKTLNDAQKLVGVITWLRPYLGLTTAQLSPLFELLKGDTDLKSPRELTPEARKVLEQVQQAVSACQVYRIEPSINVTVFITTPDLHPTGIIGQWNDDWTDPLHVLEWVFLPHQPHKTATALFELIARLIIKCRQCCLQLMGADPSKIILPVQREEFDWSYANNVSLQSALKGFSGQITYHLPSHKLLQVAKNTQFSLRPKNSQEPVQGPTVFTDGSGKTGKAIVTWQDGSEWQVLEGHEDGSAQLVELKAAVMAFEKFFQEPFNLITDSAYVADIAQRLGCSVLKETNVTQVAKFGRLKYVHVTVDTFSSVMWASAHTGEKARDVIAHWRQAFAVLGIPSAVKTDSGPAYASQQASDGEQQPRAKDLRGLRKDYRRQPDESIISWLVRLWDAAGEATILDGTEARHLGSLSHDPVMDQEMMREASPCSLWIRVLGSVAERYLCADDLYMQQTPWKTIEQGIQRLREMAVAEMVFSDDINTRNPDLVSCTSVMWRKLIRLGPLEYASALAVMKQEDMEETVLDMAKKLRAYADAVHGPTHARIAAVETRLQKLEDKIDENHKKLREEIREDLLQISAVQIRGSGTQRRRSPARERGYTPRAELWFFLRDCGENMNRWDGKSMAALAQRVCELKEVKTQRGSSTKREAAPVARSRTARYDDDDMSDPFEGTSKTYAQGKKDNQA
;
A
#
# COMPACT_ATOMS: atom_id res chain seq x y z
N MET A 1 -7.19 -40.64 -15.66
CA MET A 1 -7.45 -40.51 -14.21
C MET A 1 -6.14 -40.53 -13.41
N ALA A 2 -5.31 -41.59 -13.44
CA ALA A 2 -4.02 -41.61 -12.74
C ALA A 2 -3.05 -40.49 -13.18
N ALA A 3 -2.95 -40.19 -14.49
CA ALA A 3 -2.18 -39.04 -14.99
C ALA A 3 -2.73 -37.69 -14.49
N LEU A 4 -4.05 -37.55 -14.35
CA LEU A 4 -4.70 -36.33 -13.86
C LEU A 4 -4.48 -36.13 -12.35
N VAL A 5 -4.44 -37.22 -11.58
CA VAL A 5 -4.09 -37.22 -10.15
C VAL A 5 -2.61 -36.86 -9.95
N GLN A 6 -1.72 -37.32 -10.84
CA GLN A 6 -0.30 -36.99 -10.81
C GLN A 6 -0.05 -35.51 -11.16
N THR A 7 -0.82 -34.93 -12.10
CA THR A 7 -0.74 -33.51 -12.43
C THR A 7 -1.35 -32.61 -11.34
N LEU A 8 -2.39 -33.07 -10.65
CA LEU A 8 -3.01 -32.33 -9.54
C LEU A 8 -2.20 -32.38 -8.23
N GLN A 9 -1.44 -33.45 -7.98
CA GLN A 9 -0.52 -33.51 -6.82
C GLN A 9 0.72 -32.61 -6.98
N LEU A 10 1.14 -32.33 -8.21
CA LEU A 10 2.24 -31.40 -8.53
C LEU A 10 1.81 -29.91 -8.51
N ALA A 11 0.51 -29.63 -8.45
CA ALA A 11 -0.04 -28.27 -8.51
C ALA A 11 -0.48 -27.69 -7.15
N THR A 12 -0.34 -28.44 -6.05
CA THR A 12 -0.48 -27.90 -4.68
C THR A 12 0.85 -27.32 -4.21
N PRO A 13 0.91 -26.07 -3.68
CA PRO A 13 2.14 -25.50 -3.15
C PRO A 13 2.64 -26.37 -1.99
N GLN A 14 3.77 -27.06 -2.17
CA GLN A 14 4.38 -27.85 -1.11
C GLN A 14 5.18 -26.92 -0.19
N GLN A 15 4.88 -26.97 1.11
CA GLN A 15 5.66 -26.25 2.12
C GLN A 15 7.11 -26.81 2.11
N PRO A 16 8.14 -25.95 1.96
CA PRO A 16 9.54 -26.41 1.97
C PRO A 16 9.86 -27.14 3.27
N PHE A 17 10.52 -28.30 3.20
CA PHE A 17 10.82 -29.10 4.41
C PHE A 17 11.60 -28.32 5.48
N ALA A 18 12.40 -27.32 5.08
CA ALA A 18 13.16 -26.45 6.00
C ALA A 18 12.28 -25.47 6.81
N THR A 19 11.02 -25.28 6.42
CA THR A 19 10.04 -24.42 7.11
C THR A 19 9.07 -25.21 7.99
N ILE A 20 9.32 -26.51 8.16
CA ILE A 20 8.57 -27.36 9.09
C ILE A 20 9.26 -27.25 10.44
N ASP A 21 8.60 -26.58 11.37
CA ASP A 21 9.02 -26.44 12.77
C ASP A 21 8.12 -27.27 13.67
N GLN A 22 8.70 -27.84 14.73
CA GLN A 22 7.94 -28.55 15.76
C GLN A 22 7.07 -27.53 16.51
N GLY A 23 5.77 -27.79 16.56
CA GLY A 23 4.86 -27.00 17.39
C GLY A 23 5.27 -27.00 18.87
N ILE A 24 4.90 -25.94 19.59
CA ILE A 24 5.26 -25.75 21.01
C ILE A 24 4.84 -26.95 21.87
N ASP A 25 3.68 -27.55 21.58
CA ASP A 25 3.13 -28.72 22.29
C ASP A 25 3.08 -30.01 21.43
N GLU A 26 3.72 -30.00 20.25
CA GLU A 26 3.69 -31.14 19.34
C GLU A 26 4.65 -32.25 19.80
N PRO A 27 4.21 -33.52 19.91
CA PRO A 27 5.12 -34.63 20.20
C PRO A 27 6.21 -34.73 19.13
N PHE A 28 7.46 -34.86 19.55
CA PHE A 28 8.61 -34.89 18.64
C PHE A 28 8.51 -35.98 17.57
N MET A 29 7.85 -37.10 17.86
CA MET A 29 7.54 -38.16 16.90
C MET A 29 6.62 -37.70 15.75
N CYS A 30 5.61 -36.89 16.04
CA CYS A 30 4.67 -36.40 15.02
C CYS A 30 5.36 -35.38 14.10
N PHE A 31 6.17 -34.50 14.69
CA PHE A 31 7.02 -33.56 13.96
C PHE A 31 8.03 -34.30 13.09
N ALA A 32 8.77 -35.27 13.65
CA ALA A 32 9.75 -36.06 12.91
C ALA A 32 9.10 -36.84 11.75
N GLY A 33 7.88 -37.35 11.93
CA GLY A 33 7.11 -38.01 10.87
C GLY A 33 6.72 -37.06 9.74
N SER A 34 6.24 -35.87 10.07
CA SER A 34 5.84 -34.84 9.09
C SER A 34 7.04 -34.30 8.31
N LEU A 35 8.15 -34.03 9.01
CA LEU A 35 9.41 -33.60 8.40
C LEU A 35 9.98 -34.68 7.48
N THR A 36 10.01 -35.94 7.92
CA THR A 36 10.50 -37.06 7.11
C THR A 36 9.68 -37.22 5.83
N ALA A 37 8.35 -37.17 5.93
CA ALA A 37 7.46 -37.27 4.76
C ALA A 37 7.65 -36.10 3.77
N ALA A 38 7.97 -34.90 4.26
CA ALA A 38 8.25 -33.75 3.42
C ALA A 38 9.63 -33.84 2.74
N VAL A 39 10.67 -34.22 3.49
CA VAL A 39 12.02 -34.41 2.93
C VAL A 39 12.04 -35.55 1.90
N GLU A 40 11.34 -36.66 2.16
CA GLU A 40 11.26 -37.79 1.22
C GLU A 40 10.54 -37.46 -0.10
N LYS A 41 9.61 -36.49 -0.07
CA LYS A 41 8.93 -36.00 -1.28
C LYS A 41 9.75 -34.97 -2.05
N GLN A 42 10.64 -34.23 -1.37
CA GLN A 42 11.33 -33.07 -1.94
C GLN A 42 12.81 -33.32 -2.27
N VAL A 43 13.46 -34.31 -1.65
CA VAL A 43 14.90 -34.60 -1.83
C VAL A 43 15.07 -35.97 -2.46
N SER A 44 15.68 -36.09 -3.63
CA SER A 44 15.73 -37.36 -4.39
C SER A 44 16.79 -38.36 -3.88
N ASP A 45 17.89 -37.87 -3.30
CA ASP A 45 19.04 -38.71 -2.89
C ASP A 45 18.83 -39.33 -1.48
N PRO A 46 18.81 -40.67 -1.34
CA PRO A 46 18.61 -41.35 -0.07
C PRO A 46 19.67 -41.06 1.00
N ALA A 47 20.93 -40.84 0.61
CA ALA A 47 22.01 -40.54 1.57
C ALA A 47 21.86 -39.13 2.13
N ALA A 48 21.58 -38.15 1.26
CA ALA A 48 21.28 -36.78 1.67
C ALA A 48 19.98 -36.66 2.52
N ARG A 49 18.93 -37.45 2.22
CA ARG A 49 17.69 -37.47 3.01
C ARG A 49 17.97 -37.73 4.48
N LYS A 50 18.80 -38.73 4.79
CA LYS A 50 19.08 -39.15 6.16
C LYS A 50 19.78 -38.05 6.96
N LEU A 51 20.80 -37.42 6.37
CA LEU A 51 21.55 -36.33 7.00
C LEU A 51 20.70 -35.05 7.13
N MET A 52 19.89 -34.74 6.12
CA MET A 52 18.99 -33.58 6.16
C MET A 52 17.88 -33.76 7.21
N ILE A 53 17.25 -34.93 7.29
CA ILE A 53 16.22 -35.18 8.31
C ILE A 53 16.82 -35.02 9.71
N GLN A 54 18.02 -35.56 9.95
CA GLN A 54 18.69 -35.42 11.25
C GLN A 54 19.04 -33.97 11.58
N SER A 55 19.64 -33.25 10.63
CA SER A 55 20.04 -31.85 10.84
C SER A 55 18.86 -30.91 11.01
N VAL A 56 17.82 -31.05 10.16
CA VAL A 56 16.62 -30.21 10.24
C VAL A 56 15.78 -30.56 11.46
N ALA A 57 15.68 -31.84 11.84
CA ALA A 57 14.98 -32.21 13.08
C ALA A 57 15.67 -31.63 14.33
N GLN A 58 17.00 -31.54 14.36
CA GLN A 58 17.73 -30.86 15.45
C GLN A 58 17.53 -29.34 15.42
N GLY A 59 17.57 -28.73 14.24
CA GLY A 59 17.45 -27.29 14.07
C GLY A 59 16.08 -26.74 14.43
N ASN A 60 15.04 -27.46 14.00
CA ASN A 60 13.65 -26.99 13.96
C ASN A 60 12.78 -27.59 15.08
N CYS A 61 13.38 -28.32 16.02
CA CYS A 61 12.68 -28.80 17.21
C CYS A 61 12.46 -27.70 18.25
N ASN A 62 11.40 -27.86 19.04
CA ASN A 62 11.06 -26.88 20.06
C ASN A 62 12.12 -26.84 21.18
N ALA A 63 12.16 -25.74 21.94
CA ALA A 63 13.21 -25.50 22.93
C ALA A 63 13.30 -26.57 24.05
N ALA A 64 12.23 -27.34 24.28
CA ALA A 64 12.23 -28.46 25.23
C ALA A 64 12.95 -29.68 24.64
N CYS A 65 12.59 -30.10 23.41
CA CYS A 65 13.22 -31.21 22.71
C CYS A 65 14.67 -30.89 22.35
N LYS A 66 14.95 -29.64 21.96
CA LYS A 66 16.29 -29.18 21.60
C LYS A 66 17.31 -29.35 22.71
N ARG A 67 16.97 -28.94 23.94
CA ARG A 67 17.85 -29.12 25.12
C ARG A 67 18.17 -30.58 25.42
N ILE A 68 17.25 -31.50 25.10
CA ILE A 68 17.42 -32.95 25.34
C ILE A 68 18.31 -33.56 24.27
N ILE A 69 18.09 -33.17 23.01
CA ILE A 69 18.87 -33.67 21.87
C ILE A 69 20.31 -33.15 21.93
N GLU A 70 20.51 -31.90 22.34
CA GLU A 70 21.84 -31.30 22.55
C GLU A 70 22.61 -31.94 23.72
N ALA A 71 21.92 -32.63 24.64
CA ALA A 71 22.55 -33.36 25.73
C ALA A 71 22.97 -34.80 25.36
N LEU A 72 22.64 -35.27 24.15
CA LEU A 72 23.07 -36.59 23.67
C LEU A 72 24.52 -36.51 23.14
N PRO A 73 25.37 -37.49 23.47
CA PRO A 73 26.76 -37.51 23.00
C PRO A 73 26.84 -37.89 21.50
N GLY A 74 27.63 -37.13 20.73
CA GLY A 74 27.89 -37.39 19.30
C GLY A 74 26.83 -36.79 18.37
N GLU A 75 26.70 -37.34 17.16
CA GLU A 75 25.59 -37.03 16.24
C GLU A 75 24.45 -38.05 16.46
N PRO A 76 23.44 -37.74 17.28
CA PRO A 76 22.38 -38.70 17.60
C PRO A 76 21.55 -39.02 16.35
N SER A 77 21.18 -40.29 16.16
CA SER A 77 20.30 -40.65 15.05
C SER A 77 18.86 -40.20 15.31
N MET A 78 18.01 -40.19 14.27
CA MET A 78 16.61 -39.79 14.42
C MET A 78 15.86 -40.69 15.43
N SER A 79 16.24 -41.97 15.51
CA SER A 79 15.71 -42.90 16.51
C SER A 79 16.17 -42.56 17.93
N ASP A 80 17.41 -42.10 18.09
CA ASP A 80 17.96 -41.71 19.39
C ASP A 80 17.31 -40.42 19.90
N MET A 81 17.11 -39.44 19.01
CA MET A 81 16.39 -38.20 19.34
C MET A 81 14.94 -38.47 19.73
N VAL A 82 14.23 -39.30 18.95
CA VAL A 82 12.86 -39.74 19.26
C VAL A 82 12.81 -40.44 20.62
N GLY A 83 13.72 -41.38 20.88
CA GLY A 83 13.80 -42.10 22.14
C GLY A 83 14.13 -41.21 23.34
N ALA A 84 14.97 -40.19 23.16
CA ALA A 84 15.33 -39.24 24.21
C ALA A 84 14.20 -38.26 24.52
N CYS A 85 13.54 -37.72 23.48
CA CYS A 85 12.42 -36.79 23.63
C CYS A 85 11.14 -37.49 24.12
N ALA A 86 10.96 -38.79 23.86
CA ALA A 86 9.84 -39.58 24.37
C ALA A 86 9.88 -39.78 25.90
N LYS A 87 11.08 -39.77 26.51
CA LYS A 87 11.26 -39.97 27.96
C LYS A 87 10.87 -38.75 28.81
N ILE A 88 10.72 -37.59 28.18
CA ILE A 88 10.50 -36.30 28.86
C ILE A 88 9.16 -35.69 28.48
N SER A 89 8.29 -36.40 27.76
CA SER A 89 6.86 -36.05 27.88
C SER A 89 6.42 -36.39 29.30
N PRO A 90 6.11 -35.41 30.17
CA PRO A 90 5.23 -35.68 31.27
C PRO A 90 3.87 -35.95 30.64
N SER A 91 3.61 -37.22 30.40
CA SER A 91 2.31 -37.73 30.02
C SER A 91 1.36 -37.63 31.21
N SER A 92 0.23 -36.96 30.99
CA SER A 92 -1.08 -37.28 31.56
C SER A 92 -2.09 -36.71 30.58
N GLN A 93 -2.37 -37.37 29.46
CA GLN A 93 -2.79 -38.77 29.41
C GLN A 93 -1.76 -39.73 28.77
N GLN A 94 -1.35 -40.72 29.55
CA GLN A 94 -1.06 -42.06 29.05
C GLN A 94 -2.33 -42.90 29.17
N VAL A 95 -3.02 -43.09 28.05
CA VAL A 95 -3.65 -44.36 27.62
C VAL A 95 -3.57 -44.22 26.09
N VAL A 96 -2.58 -44.77 25.40
CA VAL A 96 -2.47 -46.17 24.99
C VAL A 96 -1.05 -46.34 24.46
N ALA A 97 -0.25 -47.19 25.09
CA ALA A 97 0.81 -47.90 24.40
C ALA A 97 0.39 -49.35 24.35
N VAL A 98 0.37 -49.92 23.13
CA VAL A 98 0.72 -51.30 22.74
C VAL A 98 0.04 -51.56 21.39
N HIS A 99 0.75 -51.29 20.29
CA HIS A 99 0.95 -52.28 19.22
C HIS A 99 2.09 -51.83 18.28
N THR A 100 3.30 -52.22 18.70
CA THR A 100 4.55 -52.55 17.98
C THR A 100 4.27 -53.05 16.55
N ALA A 101 4.74 -52.39 15.48
CA ALA A 101 6.06 -52.46 14.80
C ALA A 101 6.20 -53.55 13.71
N VAL A 102 7.15 -53.32 12.78
CA VAL A 102 7.76 -54.26 11.78
C VAL A 102 6.95 -54.39 10.46
N GLN A 103 7.40 -54.11 9.22
CA GLN A 103 8.70 -53.89 8.55
C GLN A 103 8.52 -53.12 7.20
N PRO A 104 9.62 -52.60 6.59
CA PRO A 104 9.67 -51.99 5.25
C PRO A 104 10.16 -52.96 4.14
N ALA A 105 10.07 -52.54 2.86
CA ALA A 105 11.07 -52.69 1.77
C ALA A 105 10.60 -53.25 0.40
N VAL A 106 11.24 -52.68 -0.64
CA VAL A 106 11.50 -53.15 -2.02
C VAL A 106 10.40 -53.02 -3.07
N ALA A 107 10.57 -52.04 -3.95
CA ALA A 107 9.98 -51.99 -5.28
C ALA A 107 10.68 -52.99 -6.21
N THR A 108 9.97 -53.85 -6.93
CA THR A 108 10.23 -54.17 -8.36
C THR A 108 9.15 -55.08 -8.99
N ILE A 109 8.88 -54.83 -10.28
CA ILE A 109 8.64 -55.83 -11.34
C ILE A 109 7.24 -56.48 -11.48
N VAL A 110 6.61 -56.07 -12.61
CA VAL A 110 5.88 -56.89 -13.60
C VAL A 110 4.45 -57.35 -13.28
N GLN A 111 3.50 -56.63 -13.91
CA GLN A 111 2.56 -57.10 -14.95
C GLN A 111 2.05 -58.56 -14.94
N LEU A 112 0.80 -58.70 -15.46
CA LEU A 112 0.21 -59.88 -16.13
C LEU A 112 -0.27 -61.01 -15.18
N THR A 113 -1.43 -61.66 -15.36
CA THR A 113 -2.64 -61.53 -16.18
C THR A 113 -3.66 -62.54 -15.59
N VAL A 114 -4.95 -62.31 -15.88
CA VAL A 114 -5.98 -63.35 -16.22
C VAL A 114 -6.10 -64.58 -15.30
N ALA A 115 -7.28 -64.76 -14.69
CA ALA A 115 -8.27 -65.70 -15.21
C ALA A 115 -9.45 -65.90 -14.24
N THR A 116 -10.66 -65.84 -14.81
CA THR A 116 -11.82 -66.71 -14.52
C THR A 116 -12.45 -66.70 -13.12
N ALA A 117 -13.74 -66.89 -12.91
CA ALA A 117 -15.00 -66.81 -13.64
C ALA A 117 -16.05 -67.29 -12.61
N VAL A 118 -17.34 -67.11 -12.93
CA VAL A 118 -18.49 -67.87 -12.42
C VAL A 118 -19.14 -67.41 -11.09
N GLN A 119 -20.27 -66.71 -11.25
CA GLN A 119 -21.45 -66.74 -10.35
C GLN A 119 -22.05 -68.17 -10.27
N PRO A 120 -22.75 -68.61 -9.21
CA PRO A 120 -24.16 -68.23 -8.92
C PRO A 120 -24.48 -68.31 -7.39
N ALA A 121 -25.66 -68.20 -6.79
CA ALA A 121 -27.08 -68.17 -7.17
C ALA A 121 -27.88 -67.53 -6.01
N VAL A 122 -29.07 -67.01 -6.30
CA VAL A 122 -30.10 -66.53 -5.36
C VAL A 122 -31.17 -67.64 -5.17
N PRO A 123 -31.81 -67.76 -3.98
CA PRO A 123 -33.28 -67.58 -3.88
C PRO A 123 -33.68 -66.83 -2.59
N ALA A 124 -34.49 -65.76 -2.56
CA ALA A 124 -35.87 -65.51 -3.01
C ALA A 124 -36.97 -65.90 -1.98
N ALA A 125 -37.63 -64.85 -1.43
CA ALA A 125 -38.97 -64.71 -0.80
C ALA A 125 -38.84 -63.95 0.54
N VAL A 126 -39.40 -62.75 0.81
CA VAL A 126 -40.67 -62.10 0.43
C VAL A 126 -40.50 -60.55 0.49
N GLN A 127 -41.03 -59.81 -0.50
CA GLN A 127 -41.20 -58.32 -0.55
C GLN A 127 -42.62 -57.91 -0.05
N PRO A 128 -43.03 -56.62 0.19
CA PRO A 128 -42.60 -55.36 -0.47
C PRO A 128 -42.56 -54.05 0.36
N ALA A 129 -42.12 -52.95 -0.29
CA ALA A 129 -42.21 -51.51 0.07
C ALA A 129 -41.46 -51.07 1.37
N VAL A 130 -40.58 -50.07 1.37
CA VAL A 130 -40.83 -48.64 1.10
C VAL A 130 -39.52 -47.97 0.66
N ALA A 131 -39.56 -47.27 -0.47
CA ALA A 131 -38.66 -46.17 -0.77
C ALA A 131 -39.19 -44.91 -0.06
N ALA A 132 -38.28 -44.09 0.47
CA ALA A 132 -38.44 -42.79 1.17
C ALA A 132 -38.20 -42.86 2.69
N ALA A 133 -37.06 -42.33 3.14
CA ALA A 133 -36.89 -41.48 4.33
C ALA A 133 -35.39 -41.38 4.72
N VAL A 134 -34.66 -40.47 4.09
CA VAL A 134 -33.53 -39.81 4.75
C VAL A 134 -33.93 -38.36 4.95
N GLN A 135 -34.50 -38.12 6.14
CA GLN A 135 -34.81 -36.83 6.73
C GLN A 135 -34.61 -37.01 8.24
N PRO A 136 -33.73 -36.28 8.92
CA PRO A 136 -33.98 -35.91 10.29
C PRO A 136 -34.82 -34.63 10.27
N ALA A 137 -36.14 -34.80 10.24
CA ALA A 137 -37.07 -33.74 10.49
C ALA A 137 -37.00 -33.35 11.97
N TRP A 138 -36.74 -32.07 12.25
CA TRP A 138 -37.41 -31.35 13.32
C TRP A 138 -37.90 -30.01 12.77
N VAL A 139 -39.09 -30.07 12.18
CA VAL A 139 -40.03 -28.96 12.08
C VAL A 139 -40.47 -28.64 13.51
N VAL A 140 -40.33 -27.39 13.94
CA VAL A 140 -41.07 -26.87 15.10
C VAL A 140 -42.18 -25.98 14.57
N HIS A 141 -43.40 -26.40 14.87
CA HIS A 141 -44.65 -25.69 14.60
C HIS A 141 -44.63 -24.27 15.17
N GLN A 142 -45.15 -23.32 14.38
CA GLN A 142 -45.66 -22.05 14.88
C GLN A 142 -46.77 -22.30 15.91
N GLY A 143 -46.70 -21.61 17.05
CA GLY A 143 -47.80 -21.48 18.00
C GLY A 143 -47.31 -21.42 19.45
N VAL A 144 -47.56 -20.28 20.10
CA VAL A 144 -47.31 -19.92 21.51
C VAL A 144 -46.10 -19.00 21.71
N GLN A 145 -46.36 -17.87 22.38
CA GLN A 145 -45.49 -16.70 22.59
C GLN A 145 -44.07 -17.05 23.05
N GLN A 146 -43.06 -16.87 22.20
CA GLN A 146 -41.68 -16.71 22.65
C GLN A 146 -41.52 -15.32 23.25
N GLN A 147 -41.59 -15.21 24.58
CA GLN A 147 -41.02 -14.08 25.30
C GLN A 147 -39.52 -13.99 24.98
N GLN A 148 -39.12 -12.79 24.53
CA GLN A 148 -37.75 -12.36 24.31
C GLN A 148 -36.83 -12.69 25.49
N TRP A 149 -35.89 -13.63 25.35
CA TRP A 149 -34.67 -13.65 26.17
C TRP A 149 -33.58 -12.90 25.41
N GLY A 150 -33.62 -11.56 25.47
CA GLY A 150 -32.57 -10.70 24.92
C GLY A 150 -31.22 -10.89 25.64
N ALA A 151 -30.15 -10.30 25.12
CA ALA A 151 -28.78 -10.41 25.67
C ALA A 151 -28.65 -10.04 27.18
N ARG A 152 -29.61 -9.29 27.73
CA ARG A 152 -29.73 -9.03 29.18
C ARG A 152 -30.06 -10.27 30.02
N ALA A 153 -30.65 -11.31 29.44
CA ALA A 153 -31.24 -12.42 30.18
C ALA A 153 -30.23 -13.53 30.55
N ARG A 154 -29.05 -13.55 29.93
CA ARG A 154 -27.98 -14.54 30.20
C ARG A 154 -27.10 -14.17 31.41
N LYS A 155 -26.88 -12.89 31.69
CA LYS A 155 -25.97 -12.39 32.74
C LYS A 155 -26.76 -12.05 34.00
N LYS A 156 -26.35 -12.58 35.15
CA LYS A 156 -27.05 -12.43 36.44
C LYS A 156 -26.25 -11.58 37.43
N GLN A 157 -26.97 -10.72 38.14
CA GLN A 157 -26.41 -9.72 39.04
C GLN A 157 -26.75 -10.05 40.48
N SER A 158 -25.87 -9.68 41.41
CA SER A 158 -26.15 -9.75 42.85
C SER A 158 -27.33 -8.85 43.23
N THR A 159 -28.30 -9.36 43.99
CA THR A 159 -29.45 -8.55 44.46
C THR A 159 -29.16 -7.75 45.72
N GLU A 160 -28.07 -8.05 46.41
CA GLU A 160 -27.60 -7.37 47.61
C GLU A 160 -26.07 -7.30 47.65
N SER A 161 -25.54 -6.42 48.50
CA SER A 161 -24.10 -6.33 48.73
C SER A 161 -23.67 -7.41 49.71
N VAL A 162 -22.75 -8.28 49.33
CA VAL A 162 -22.30 -9.42 50.15
C VAL A 162 -20.81 -9.27 50.46
N MET A 163 -20.43 -9.32 51.73
CA MET A 163 -19.03 -9.34 52.18
C MET A 163 -18.58 -10.79 52.34
N ILE A 164 -17.51 -11.16 51.65
CA ILE A 164 -16.86 -12.47 51.73
C ILE A 164 -15.65 -12.30 52.65
N ASP A 165 -15.80 -12.67 53.90
CA ASP A 165 -14.85 -12.45 55.00
C ASP A 165 -13.92 -13.64 55.29
N SER A 166 -14.09 -14.76 54.59
CA SER A 166 -13.29 -15.97 54.74
C SER A 166 -13.18 -16.72 53.41
N GLU A 167 -12.22 -17.64 53.31
CA GLU A 167 -12.01 -18.51 52.13
C GLU A 167 -13.10 -19.59 51.97
N LYS A 168 -14.09 -19.62 52.86
CA LYS A 168 -15.24 -20.52 52.77
C LYS A 168 -16.16 -20.08 51.62
N ILE A 169 -17.06 -20.96 51.22
CA ILE A 169 -18.03 -20.67 50.15
C ILE A 169 -19.20 -19.89 50.74
N HIS A 170 -19.49 -18.71 50.20
CA HIS A 170 -20.61 -17.84 50.57
C HIS A 170 -21.71 -17.89 49.51
N LYS A 171 -22.95 -17.72 49.95
CA LYS A 171 -24.13 -17.72 49.08
C LYS A 171 -24.47 -16.28 48.70
N VAL A 172 -24.56 -15.99 47.41
CA VAL A 172 -24.89 -14.67 46.87
C VAL A 172 -26.19 -14.76 46.07
N PRO A 173 -27.26 -14.06 46.47
CA PRO A 173 -28.54 -14.10 45.74
C PRO A 173 -28.44 -13.35 44.40
N LEU A 174 -29.03 -13.93 43.35
CA LEU A 174 -29.04 -13.37 42.01
C LEU A 174 -30.42 -12.82 41.62
N ASP A 175 -30.45 -11.95 40.61
CA ASP A 175 -31.65 -11.39 39.99
C ASP A 175 -32.37 -12.39 39.06
N ALA A 176 -32.44 -13.66 39.48
CA ALA A 176 -33.06 -14.74 38.72
C ALA A 176 -33.90 -15.64 39.62
N PHE A 177 -35.06 -16.06 39.11
CA PHE A 177 -36.01 -16.92 39.80
C PHE A 177 -36.42 -18.08 38.88
N GLY A 178 -36.60 -19.25 39.46
CA GLY A 178 -37.22 -20.39 38.78
C GLY A 178 -38.75 -20.45 39.02
N PRO A 179 -39.52 -21.17 38.18
CA PRO A 179 -39.04 -22.06 37.11
C PRO A 179 -38.59 -21.34 35.84
N LEU A 180 -37.66 -21.94 35.09
CA LEU A 180 -37.01 -21.35 33.91
C LEU A 180 -37.83 -21.47 32.60
N GLY A 181 -38.99 -22.11 32.64
CA GLY A 181 -39.88 -22.39 31.50
C GLY A 181 -39.89 -23.85 31.06
N ASP A 182 -40.95 -24.27 30.33
CA ASP A 182 -41.28 -25.62 29.82
C ASP A 182 -40.14 -26.67 29.78
N GLY A 183 -39.86 -27.30 30.93
CA GLY A 183 -38.90 -28.42 31.02
C GLY A 183 -37.43 -28.05 30.80
N MET A 184 -37.07 -26.77 30.93
CA MET A 184 -35.72 -26.26 30.71
C MET A 184 -34.90 -26.24 31.99
N SER A 185 -33.78 -26.96 32.01
CA SER A 185 -32.74 -26.82 33.05
C SER A 185 -31.71 -25.77 32.63
N ALA A 186 -30.87 -25.27 33.55
CA ALA A 186 -29.79 -24.36 33.20
C ALA A 186 -28.52 -24.58 34.01
N PHE A 187 -27.36 -24.38 33.38
CA PHE A 187 -26.09 -24.28 34.10
C PHE A 187 -25.90 -22.86 34.63
N LEU A 188 -25.51 -22.74 35.91
CA LEU A 188 -25.05 -21.51 36.53
C LEU A 188 -23.52 -21.50 36.53
N MET A 189 -22.90 -20.50 35.90
CA MET A 189 -21.45 -20.42 35.73
C MET A 189 -20.90 -19.04 36.08
N GLY A 190 -19.66 -19.00 36.56
CA GLY A 190 -18.93 -17.75 36.78
C GLY A 190 -18.53 -17.03 35.50
N ARG A 191 -18.34 -15.72 35.60
CA ARG A 191 -17.76 -14.90 34.52
C ARG A 191 -16.26 -14.77 34.71
N SER A 192 -15.49 -14.84 33.63
CA SER A 192 -14.03 -14.59 33.66
C SER A 192 -13.69 -13.20 34.23
N SER A 193 -14.51 -12.18 33.93
CA SER A 193 -14.37 -10.84 34.51
C SER A 193 -14.52 -10.81 36.04
N ALA A 194 -15.32 -11.72 36.62
CA ALA A 194 -15.46 -11.83 38.07
C ALA A 194 -14.25 -12.56 38.68
N THR A 195 -13.74 -13.59 38.00
CA THR A 195 -12.50 -14.29 38.40
C THR A 195 -11.28 -13.36 38.41
N ILE A 196 -11.20 -12.42 37.46
CA ILE A 196 -10.16 -11.37 37.44
C ILE A 196 -10.25 -10.45 38.68
N GLN A 197 -11.45 -10.27 39.24
CA GLN A 197 -11.68 -9.50 40.47
C GLN A 197 -11.53 -10.35 41.75
N GLY A 198 -10.96 -11.55 41.65
CA GLY A 198 -10.78 -12.48 42.78
C GLY A 198 -12.06 -13.22 43.19
N ILE A 199 -13.15 -13.12 42.42
CA ILE A 199 -14.44 -13.75 42.71
C ILE A 199 -14.52 -15.10 41.97
N ILE A 200 -14.50 -16.20 42.72
CA ILE A 200 -14.66 -17.55 42.18
C ILE A 200 -16.11 -17.99 42.37
N VAL A 201 -16.88 -18.01 41.28
CA VAL A 201 -18.25 -18.55 41.28
C VAL A 201 -18.20 -20.04 40.96
N HIS A 202 -18.71 -20.87 41.87
CA HIS A 202 -18.80 -22.31 41.68
C HIS A 202 -19.91 -22.67 40.70
N LEU A 203 -19.68 -23.71 39.89
CA LEU A 203 -20.62 -24.16 38.86
C LEU A 203 -21.83 -24.86 39.52
N GLY A 204 -23.03 -24.51 39.07
CA GLY A 204 -24.28 -25.08 39.56
C GLY A 204 -25.17 -25.59 38.44
N LEU A 205 -26.07 -26.51 38.76
CA LEU A 205 -27.15 -26.95 37.88
C LEU A 205 -28.49 -26.51 38.49
N ILE A 206 -29.31 -25.86 37.68
CA ILE A 206 -30.68 -25.46 38.01
C ILE A 206 -31.62 -26.40 37.28
N ASP A 207 -32.39 -27.17 38.04
CA ASP A 207 -33.36 -28.11 37.49
C ASP A 207 -34.59 -27.38 36.96
N ALA A 208 -35.24 -27.99 35.96
CA ALA A 208 -36.41 -27.43 35.29
C ALA A 208 -37.62 -27.16 36.21
N ASP A 209 -37.69 -27.87 37.32
CA ASP A 209 -38.72 -27.77 38.35
C ASP A 209 -38.32 -26.91 39.56
N PHE A 210 -37.12 -26.29 39.56
CA PHE A 210 -36.73 -25.39 40.64
C PHE A 210 -37.63 -24.16 40.70
N SER A 211 -38.26 -23.94 41.85
CA SER A 211 -39.06 -22.74 42.14
C SER A 211 -38.40 -21.94 43.26
N GLY A 212 -38.07 -20.67 43.02
CA GLY A 212 -37.44 -19.79 44.01
C GLY A 212 -36.27 -18.98 43.45
N GLN A 213 -35.65 -18.16 44.31
CA GLN A 213 -34.52 -17.31 43.93
C GLN A 213 -33.25 -18.14 43.71
N ILE A 214 -32.60 -17.95 42.56
CA ILE A 214 -31.34 -18.60 42.22
C ILE A 214 -30.20 -17.89 42.95
N HIS A 215 -29.26 -18.67 43.50
CA HIS A 215 -28.10 -18.15 44.20
C HIS A 215 -26.81 -18.66 43.57
N ALA A 216 -25.79 -17.79 43.50
CA ALA A 216 -24.42 -18.18 43.18
C ALA A 216 -23.66 -18.53 44.46
N MET A 217 -22.94 -19.65 44.42
CA MET A 217 -21.97 -19.98 45.46
C MET A 217 -20.63 -19.38 45.07
N VAL A 218 -20.05 -18.58 45.96
CA VAL A 218 -18.89 -17.75 45.65
C VAL A 218 -17.82 -17.93 46.73
N SER A 219 -16.56 -18.06 46.32
CA SER A 219 -15.39 -17.99 47.20
C SER A 219 -14.40 -16.95 46.67
N THR A 220 -13.48 -16.53 47.53
CA THR A 220 -12.36 -15.66 47.16
C THR A 220 -11.07 -16.23 47.74
N PRO A 221 -9.95 -16.25 47.00
CA PRO A 221 -8.65 -16.64 47.54
C PRO A 221 -8.03 -15.54 48.42
N THR A 222 -8.61 -14.33 48.47
CA THR A 222 -8.09 -13.19 49.24
C THR A 222 -9.21 -12.46 49.98
N PRO A 223 -9.75 -12.99 51.10
CA PRO A 223 -10.72 -12.28 51.93
C PRO A 223 -10.05 -11.17 52.77
N PRO A 224 -10.75 -10.06 53.12
CA PRO A 224 -12.16 -9.80 52.83
C PRO A 224 -12.40 -9.17 51.45
N LEU A 225 -13.43 -9.65 50.73
CA LEU A 225 -13.85 -9.12 49.43
C LEU A 225 -15.34 -8.77 49.46
N THR A 226 -15.69 -7.52 49.15
CA THR A 226 -17.10 -7.08 49.08
C THR A 226 -17.59 -7.11 47.65
N ILE A 227 -18.70 -7.81 47.41
CA ILE A 227 -19.44 -7.80 46.13
C ILE A 227 -20.56 -6.78 46.25
N PRO A 228 -20.51 -5.63 45.56
CA PRO A 228 -21.60 -4.66 45.57
C PRO A 228 -22.87 -5.23 44.95
N LYS A 229 -24.03 -4.73 45.39
CA LYS A 229 -25.32 -4.97 44.72
C LYS A 229 -25.27 -4.52 43.25
N GLY A 230 -25.82 -5.34 42.35
CA GLY A 230 -25.85 -5.08 40.90
C GLY A 230 -24.60 -5.53 40.14
N THR A 231 -23.63 -6.14 40.83
CA THR A 231 -22.43 -6.68 40.18
C THR A 231 -22.76 -7.97 39.42
N ARG A 232 -22.40 -8.02 38.13
CA ARG A 232 -22.64 -9.17 37.25
C ARG A 232 -21.59 -10.25 37.46
N ILE A 233 -21.89 -11.21 38.35
CA ILE A 233 -20.94 -12.26 38.75
C ILE A 233 -21.16 -13.60 38.06
N ALA A 234 -22.38 -13.91 37.62
CA ALA A 234 -22.74 -15.23 37.08
C ALA A 234 -23.52 -15.15 35.77
N GLN A 235 -23.65 -16.27 35.07
CA GLN A 235 -24.49 -16.44 33.89
C GLN A 235 -25.28 -17.75 33.92
N LEU A 236 -26.48 -17.75 33.35
CA LEU A 236 -27.31 -18.93 33.15
C LEU A 236 -27.27 -19.38 31.70
N VAL A 237 -26.98 -20.67 31.49
CA VAL A 237 -26.99 -21.32 30.17
C VAL A 237 -28.10 -22.37 30.14
N PRO A 238 -29.27 -22.05 29.56
CA PRO A 238 -30.42 -22.94 29.54
C PRO A 238 -30.24 -24.07 28.50
N PHE A 239 -30.73 -25.26 28.82
CA PHE A 239 -30.77 -26.43 27.95
C PHE A 239 -32.03 -27.25 28.20
N LYS A 240 -32.47 -28.02 27.19
CA LYS A 240 -33.65 -28.88 27.28
C LYS A 240 -33.25 -30.22 27.89
N SER A 241 -33.75 -30.56 29.08
CA SER A 241 -33.41 -31.84 29.71
C SER A 241 -34.33 -32.96 29.16
N SER A 242 -33.77 -34.15 28.91
CA SER A 242 -34.51 -35.35 28.52
C SER A 242 -34.91 -36.23 29.72
N VAL A 243 -34.70 -35.74 30.94
CA VAL A 243 -34.90 -36.51 32.17
C VAL A 243 -36.33 -36.31 32.66
N SER A 244 -37.12 -37.39 32.71
CA SER A 244 -38.45 -37.40 33.32
C SER A 244 -38.37 -37.19 34.83
N ARG A 245 -39.31 -36.41 35.39
CA ARG A 245 -39.52 -36.13 36.82
C ARG A 245 -39.00 -37.26 37.72
N THR A 246 -37.87 -37.03 38.40
CA THR A 246 -37.51 -37.83 39.58
C THR A 246 -38.30 -37.30 40.77
N GLU A 247 -39.00 -38.21 41.45
CA GLU A 247 -39.83 -37.96 42.63
C GLU A 247 -39.08 -37.21 43.74
N ASP A 248 -39.87 -36.43 44.51
CA ASP A 248 -39.51 -35.55 45.61
C ASP A 248 -38.25 -35.98 46.38
N ARG A 249 -37.13 -35.31 46.09
CA ARG A 249 -36.02 -35.21 47.03
C ARG A 249 -36.15 -33.89 47.76
N SER A 250 -36.40 -33.93 49.06
CA SER A 250 -36.32 -32.76 49.93
C SER A 250 -34.96 -32.07 49.73
N ARG A 251 -34.99 -30.86 49.17
CA ARG A 251 -33.79 -30.09 48.83
C ARG A 251 -33.26 -29.44 50.11
N GLY A 252 -32.09 -29.87 50.59
CA GLY A 252 -31.47 -29.30 51.80
C GLY A 252 -30.89 -27.90 51.57
N ASP A 253 -30.68 -27.15 52.66
CA ASP A 253 -30.27 -25.74 52.65
C ASP A 253 -28.81 -25.48 52.20
N GLY A 254 -28.01 -26.54 52.07
CA GLY A 254 -26.56 -26.49 51.80
C GLY A 254 -26.13 -26.58 50.33
N GLY A 255 -27.06 -26.60 49.36
CA GLY A 255 -26.77 -26.72 47.93
C GLY A 255 -27.48 -25.67 47.05
N PHE A 256 -27.18 -25.65 45.74
CA PHE A 256 -27.63 -24.69 44.71
C PHE A 256 -29.15 -24.46 44.57
N GLY A 257 -29.99 -25.01 45.44
CA GLY A 257 -31.42 -25.09 45.21
C GLY A 257 -31.83 -26.20 44.23
N SER A 258 -30.88 -26.95 43.65
CA SER A 258 -31.13 -28.31 43.13
C SER A 258 -29.83 -29.09 42.93
N THR A 259 -29.88 -30.40 43.26
CA THR A 259 -28.80 -31.40 43.32
C THR A 259 -27.45 -30.96 43.93
N GLY A 260 -27.03 -31.63 45.01
CA GLY A 260 -25.67 -31.53 45.56
C GLY A 260 -24.59 -31.79 44.50
N PRO A 261 -23.32 -31.46 44.79
CA PRO A 261 -22.27 -31.23 43.80
C PRO A 261 -22.21 -32.34 42.73
N PRO A 262 -22.64 -32.10 41.49
CA PRO A 262 -22.42 -33.05 40.42
C PRO A 262 -20.93 -33.06 40.05
N GLN A 263 -20.34 -34.23 39.81
CA GLN A 263 -19.00 -34.37 39.24
C GLN A 263 -19.04 -33.99 37.74
N VAL A 264 -19.37 -32.74 37.43
CA VAL A 264 -19.31 -32.22 36.06
C VAL A 264 -17.84 -32.09 35.67
N ARG A 265 -17.43 -32.82 34.61
CA ARG A 265 -16.08 -32.73 34.05
C ARG A 265 -16.15 -32.10 32.65
N TRP A 266 -15.33 -31.09 32.42
CA TRP A 266 -15.18 -30.47 31.10
C TRP A 266 -14.07 -31.17 30.32
N THR A 267 -14.26 -31.26 29.00
CA THR A 267 -13.18 -31.63 28.06
C THR A 267 -13.25 -30.65 26.89
N ALA A 268 -12.36 -29.66 26.87
CA ALA A 268 -12.28 -28.75 25.73
C ALA A 268 -11.57 -29.45 24.57
N VAL A 269 -12.22 -29.53 23.41
CA VAL A 269 -11.59 -29.99 22.17
C VAL A 269 -11.29 -28.76 21.34
N LEU A 270 -10.05 -28.29 21.42
CA LEU A 270 -9.57 -27.18 20.62
C LEU A 270 -9.35 -27.68 19.19
N THR A 271 -10.29 -27.41 18.29
CA THR A 271 -10.09 -27.63 16.84
C THR A 271 -9.59 -26.35 16.17
N LYS A 272 -8.82 -26.51 15.09
CA LYS A 272 -8.11 -25.41 14.40
C LYS A 272 -9.02 -24.30 13.88
N ASP A 273 -10.30 -24.62 13.62
CA ASP A 273 -11.25 -23.73 12.94
C ASP A 273 -12.35 -23.16 13.85
N ARG A 274 -12.47 -23.64 15.11
CA ARG A 274 -13.33 -23.11 16.20
C ARG A 274 -13.10 -23.90 17.50
N PRO A 275 -13.07 -23.26 18.69
CA PRO A 275 -13.09 -24.01 19.94
C PRO A 275 -14.45 -24.70 20.14
N GLU A 276 -14.47 -26.03 20.22
CA GLU A 276 -15.65 -26.80 20.64
C GLU A 276 -15.46 -27.21 22.11
N THR A 277 -16.38 -26.82 22.99
CA THR A 277 -16.33 -27.19 24.40
C THR A 277 -17.25 -28.39 24.63
N LEU A 278 -16.67 -29.56 24.84
CA LEU A 278 -17.42 -30.77 25.19
C LEU A 278 -17.68 -30.77 26.71
N CYS A 279 -18.94 -30.92 27.12
CA CYS A 279 -19.32 -31.06 28.53
C CYS A 279 -19.84 -32.48 28.77
N THR A 280 -19.17 -33.24 29.64
CA THR A 280 -19.67 -34.56 30.04
C THR A 280 -20.19 -34.46 31.47
N VAL A 281 -21.50 -34.67 31.63
CA VAL A 281 -22.14 -34.70 32.95
C VAL A 281 -22.26 -36.16 33.38
N SER A 282 -21.48 -36.59 34.37
CA SER A 282 -21.69 -37.88 35.02
C SER A 282 -22.57 -37.69 36.26
N MET A 283 -23.72 -38.36 36.27
CA MET A 283 -24.56 -38.48 37.46
C MET A 283 -24.40 -39.88 38.03
N VAL A 284 -24.24 -40.00 39.35
CA VAL A 284 -24.10 -41.32 40.00
C VAL A 284 -25.42 -42.08 39.84
N GLY A 285 -25.39 -43.21 39.11
CA GLY A 285 -26.54 -44.10 38.90
C GLY A 285 -27.28 -43.97 37.57
N ALA A 286 -26.84 -43.11 36.65
CA ALA A 286 -27.39 -43.01 35.29
C ALA A 286 -26.28 -43.19 34.24
N THR A 287 -26.61 -43.76 33.07
CA THR A 287 -25.68 -43.81 31.93
C THR A 287 -25.21 -42.40 31.58
N PRO A 288 -23.90 -42.18 31.36
CA PRO A 288 -23.38 -40.85 31.05
C PRO A 288 -24.12 -40.25 29.86
N SER A 289 -24.79 -39.12 30.09
CA SER A 289 -25.44 -38.38 29.01
C SER A 289 -24.44 -37.35 28.50
N GLU A 290 -23.88 -37.59 27.32
CA GLU A 290 -22.98 -36.63 26.67
C GLU A 290 -23.78 -35.46 26.08
N ILE A 291 -23.61 -34.26 26.63
CA ILE A 291 -24.27 -33.05 26.13
C ILE A 291 -23.28 -32.27 25.28
N HIS A 292 -23.54 -32.23 23.98
CA HIS A 292 -22.73 -31.49 23.02
C HIS A 292 -23.19 -30.03 22.96
N LEU A 293 -22.41 -29.11 23.51
CA LEU A 293 -22.65 -27.67 23.39
C LEU A 293 -21.80 -27.11 22.24
N ARG A 294 -22.44 -26.78 21.10
CA ARG A 294 -21.76 -26.13 19.96
C ARG A 294 -22.04 -24.63 19.93
N GLY A 295 -20.98 -23.83 19.98
CA GLY A 295 -21.01 -22.36 19.92
C GLY A 295 -19.99 -21.74 20.87
N LEU A 296 -19.59 -20.48 20.61
CA LEU A 296 -18.74 -19.72 21.53
C LEU A 296 -19.50 -19.55 22.85
N LEU A 297 -19.23 -20.41 23.84
CA LEU A 297 -19.57 -20.12 25.23
C LEU A 297 -18.85 -18.81 25.55
N ASP A 298 -19.60 -17.80 25.96
CA ASP A 298 -19.06 -16.48 26.29
C ASP A 298 -18.11 -16.64 27.50
N MET A 299 -16.83 -16.88 27.20
CA MET A 299 -15.71 -16.95 28.15
C MET A 299 -15.28 -15.53 28.58
N GLY A 300 -16.14 -14.53 28.38
CA GLY A 300 -15.98 -13.16 28.83
C GLY A 300 -14.81 -12.44 28.16
N ALA A 301 -14.84 -12.40 26.83
CA ALA A 301 -14.29 -11.27 26.08
C ALA A 301 -15.40 -10.21 25.92
N ASP A 302 -16.03 -9.80 27.03
CA ASP A 302 -16.85 -8.58 27.08
C ASP A 302 -15.97 -7.39 27.47
N GLY A 303 -14.85 -7.19 26.78
CA GLY A 303 -14.60 -5.83 26.32
C GLY A 303 -15.65 -5.58 25.25
N THR A 304 -16.34 -4.44 25.24
CA THR A 304 -17.03 -4.00 24.03
C THR A 304 -15.99 -3.94 22.91
N GLU A 305 -15.79 -5.05 22.18
CA GLU A 305 -14.96 -5.05 20.98
C GLU A 305 -15.60 -4.01 20.06
N CYS A 306 -14.87 -2.93 19.80
CA CYS A 306 -15.34 -1.95 18.85
C CYS A 306 -15.53 -2.68 17.52
N PRO A 307 -16.71 -2.59 16.89
CA PRO A 307 -17.00 -3.42 15.73
C PRO A 307 -16.18 -2.99 14.50
N THR A 308 -15.47 -1.86 14.56
CA THR A 308 -14.49 -1.44 13.56
C THR A 308 -13.06 -1.79 14.01
N PRO A 309 -12.21 -2.27 13.11
CA PRO A 309 -10.80 -2.53 13.42
C PRO A 309 -10.04 -1.22 13.67
N PRO A 310 -8.98 -1.25 14.50
CA PRO A 310 -8.13 -0.09 14.71
C PRO A 310 -7.40 0.32 13.42
N LEU A 311 -7.17 1.63 13.28
CA LEU A 311 -6.42 2.21 12.18
C LEU A 311 -4.91 2.04 12.41
N ARG A 312 -4.17 1.86 11.32
CA ARG A 312 -2.70 1.87 11.32
C ARG A 312 -2.18 3.25 10.95
N TRP A 313 -1.15 3.68 11.66
CA TRP A 313 -0.58 5.01 11.58
C TRP A 313 0.89 4.92 11.17
N LEU A 314 1.32 5.81 10.27
CA LEU A 314 2.69 5.88 9.77
C LEU A 314 3.62 6.66 10.71
N VAL A 315 3.05 7.37 11.68
CA VAL A 315 3.79 8.18 12.66
C VAL A 315 3.14 8.04 14.03
N ASP A 316 3.97 8.06 15.07
CA ASP A 316 3.53 8.01 16.46
C ASP A 316 3.40 9.40 17.11
N ARG A 317 3.80 10.46 16.39
CA ARG A 317 3.75 11.84 16.89
C ARG A 317 2.42 12.53 16.57
N PRO A 318 1.87 13.36 17.48
CA PRO A 318 0.65 14.10 17.24
C PRO A 318 0.80 15.15 16.15
N ILE A 319 -0.23 15.27 15.29
CA ILE A 319 -0.37 16.36 14.33
C ILE A 319 -1.24 17.45 14.93
N TRP A 320 -0.69 18.66 14.95
CA TRP A 320 -1.41 19.85 15.37
C TRP A 320 -1.49 20.87 14.24
N GLU A 321 -2.70 21.05 13.71
CA GLU A 321 -3.03 22.14 12.80
C GLU A 321 -3.90 23.16 13.49
N ASN A 322 -3.51 24.43 13.38
CA ASN A 322 -4.27 25.52 14.00
C ASN A 322 -5.63 25.69 13.33
N GLN A 323 -6.65 25.90 14.18
CA GLN A 323 -7.98 26.29 13.72
C GLN A 323 -7.92 27.65 13.02
N TRP A 324 -8.48 27.75 11.81
CA TRP A 324 -8.55 29.03 11.09
C TRP A 324 -9.60 29.96 11.71
N PRO A 325 -9.40 31.29 11.59
CA PRO A 325 -10.44 32.26 11.90
C PRO A 325 -11.68 32.03 11.04
N LEU A 326 -12.86 32.09 11.67
CA LEU A 326 -14.14 31.95 10.98
C LEU A 326 -14.96 33.25 11.13
N PRO A 327 -15.62 33.72 10.07
CA PRO A 327 -16.60 34.80 10.16
C PRO A 327 -17.75 34.45 11.11
N HIS A 328 -18.40 35.49 11.66
CA HIS A 328 -19.43 35.34 12.69
C HIS A 328 -20.59 34.40 12.28
N ASP A 329 -21.09 34.52 11.05
CA ASP A 329 -22.18 33.67 10.55
C ASP A 329 -21.79 32.18 10.50
N LYS A 330 -20.54 31.88 10.10
CA LYS A 330 -20.00 30.51 10.10
C LYS A 330 -19.72 29.98 11.51
N LEU A 331 -19.34 30.86 12.43
CA LEU A 331 -19.15 30.51 13.84
C LEU A 331 -20.48 30.10 14.48
N VAL A 332 -21.54 30.89 14.30
CA VAL A 332 -22.87 30.56 14.82
C VAL A 332 -23.32 29.20 14.28
N ALA A 333 -23.23 29.00 12.96
CA ALA A 333 -23.56 27.73 12.34
C ALA A 333 -22.70 26.55 12.84
N LEU A 334 -21.41 26.79 13.11
CA LEU A 334 -20.51 25.77 13.65
C LEU A 334 -20.94 25.35 15.06
N HIS A 335 -21.28 26.29 15.94
CA HIS A 335 -21.73 25.98 17.30
C HIS A 335 -23.03 25.16 17.28
N GLU A 336 -24.01 25.56 16.46
CA GLU A 336 -25.26 24.81 16.30
C GLU A 336 -25.02 23.38 15.81
N LEU A 337 -24.19 23.21 14.77
CA LEU A 337 -23.90 21.90 14.19
C LEU A 337 -23.09 21.02 15.14
N VAL A 338 -22.13 21.57 15.89
CA VAL A 338 -21.36 20.81 16.89
C VAL A 338 -22.27 20.36 18.03
N GLN A 339 -23.17 21.23 18.50
CA GLN A 339 -24.15 20.87 19.52
C GLN A 339 -25.08 19.75 19.02
N GLU A 340 -25.58 19.84 17.79
CA GLU A 340 -26.40 18.77 17.19
C GLU A 340 -25.66 17.42 17.17
N GLN A 341 -24.37 17.43 16.82
CA GLN A 341 -23.56 16.19 16.80
C GLN A 341 -23.22 15.66 18.20
N LEU A 342 -23.13 16.54 19.22
CA LEU A 342 -22.98 16.13 20.63
C LEU A 342 -24.26 15.50 21.16
N ASP A 343 -25.42 16.09 20.87
CA ASP A 343 -26.72 15.58 21.30
C ASP A 343 -27.02 14.21 20.66
N GLN A 344 -26.55 14.00 19.43
CA GLN A 344 -26.60 12.71 18.73
C GLN A 344 -25.55 11.69 19.25
N GLY A 345 -24.64 12.11 20.13
CA GLY A 345 -23.59 11.27 20.70
C GLY A 345 -22.46 10.92 19.72
N HIS A 346 -22.35 11.62 18.60
CA HIS A 346 -21.30 11.43 17.60
C HIS A 346 -19.96 12.06 18.01
N LEU A 347 -20.01 13.07 18.88
CA LEU A 347 -18.85 13.78 19.43
C LEU A 347 -18.73 13.56 20.95
N GLU A 348 -17.51 13.73 21.46
CA GLU A 348 -17.23 13.86 22.89
C GLU A 348 -16.15 14.94 23.12
N PRO A 349 -16.14 15.59 24.30
CA PRO A 349 -15.07 16.52 24.66
C PRO A 349 -13.69 15.84 24.60
N SER A 350 -12.66 16.58 24.18
CA SER A 350 -11.33 16.04 23.98
C SER A 350 -10.24 16.93 24.59
N THR A 351 -9.26 16.30 25.24
CA THR A 351 -8.00 16.91 25.67
C THR A 351 -6.81 16.47 24.81
N SER A 352 -7.09 15.82 23.67
CA SER A 352 -6.09 15.19 22.80
C SER A 352 -4.95 16.14 22.41
N PRO A 353 -3.70 15.67 22.27
CA PRO A 353 -2.62 16.47 21.71
C PRO A 353 -2.72 16.64 20.19
N TRP A 354 -3.74 16.08 19.53
CA TRP A 354 -3.99 16.23 18.10
C TRP A 354 -5.00 17.35 17.81
N ASN A 355 -4.86 18.04 16.69
CA ASN A 355 -5.86 19.00 16.25
C ASN A 355 -5.90 19.16 14.72
N THR A 356 -7.11 19.27 14.17
CA THR A 356 -7.34 19.69 12.78
C THR A 356 -8.43 20.75 12.69
N PRO A 357 -8.36 21.67 11.71
CA PRO A 357 -9.35 22.73 11.60
C PRO A 357 -10.70 22.22 11.06
N VAL A 358 -11.78 22.84 11.54
CA VAL A 358 -13.15 22.69 11.05
C VAL A 358 -13.67 23.97 10.41
N PHE A 359 -14.62 23.82 9.49
CA PHE A 359 -15.30 24.94 8.83
C PHE A 359 -16.71 24.54 8.38
N CYS A 360 -17.53 25.55 8.10
CA CYS A 360 -18.89 25.36 7.62
C CYS A 360 -19.07 25.91 6.19
N ILE A 361 -19.84 25.17 5.38
CA ILE A 361 -20.26 25.58 4.04
C ILE A 361 -21.79 25.53 3.92
N LYS A 362 -22.39 26.47 3.18
CA LYS A 362 -23.82 26.41 2.82
C LYS A 362 -24.02 25.49 1.61
N LYS A 363 -24.93 24.54 1.73
CA LYS A 363 -25.42 23.75 0.58
C LYS A 363 -26.28 24.63 -0.33
N LYS A 364 -26.48 24.19 -1.58
CA LYS A 364 -27.47 24.80 -2.50
C LYS A 364 -28.88 24.88 -1.91
N SER A 365 -29.21 23.97 -0.98
CA SER A 365 -30.48 23.95 -0.25
C SER A 365 -30.58 24.98 0.91
N GLY A 366 -29.55 25.79 1.13
CA GLY A 366 -29.49 26.76 2.23
C GLY A 366 -28.98 26.21 3.58
N LYS A 367 -29.05 24.88 3.79
CA LYS A 367 -28.58 24.23 5.03
C LYS A 367 -27.05 24.28 5.15
N TRP A 368 -26.54 24.51 6.37
CA TRP A 368 -25.11 24.45 6.68
C TRP A 368 -24.62 22.99 6.76
N ARG A 369 -23.32 22.79 6.54
CA ARG A 369 -22.64 21.50 6.68
C ARG A 369 -21.29 21.71 7.37
N LEU A 370 -21.07 20.94 8.42
CA LEU A 370 -19.79 20.83 9.13
C LEU A 370 -18.81 20.00 8.29
N LEU A 371 -17.59 20.51 8.12
CA LEU A 371 -16.48 19.82 7.48
C LEU A 371 -15.22 19.97 8.33
N GLN A 372 -14.47 18.89 8.46
CA GLN A 372 -13.15 18.86 9.09
C GLN A 372 -12.09 18.65 8.01
N ASP A 373 -11.02 19.44 8.04
CA ASP A 373 -9.91 19.24 7.12
C ASP A 373 -8.98 18.14 7.63
N LEU A 374 -9.20 16.94 7.10
CA LEU A 374 -8.44 15.74 7.46
C LEU A 374 -7.22 15.51 6.56
N ARG A 375 -6.82 16.44 5.69
CA ARG A 375 -5.73 16.20 4.72
C ARG A 375 -4.42 15.78 5.39
N LYS A 376 -4.01 16.43 6.48
CA LYS A 376 -2.76 16.07 7.19
C LYS A 376 -2.88 14.76 7.97
N ILE A 377 -4.04 14.50 8.57
CA ILE A 377 -4.32 13.22 9.24
C ILE A 377 -4.32 12.06 8.23
N ASN A 378 -4.95 12.26 7.06
CA ASN A 378 -4.98 11.28 5.98
C ASN A 378 -3.60 10.96 5.40
N ALA A 379 -2.66 11.92 5.45
CA ALA A 379 -1.29 11.74 4.95
C ALA A 379 -0.44 10.82 5.85
N VAL A 380 -0.75 10.76 7.14
CA VAL A 380 -0.04 9.91 8.10
C VAL A 380 -0.79 8.65 8.49
N MET A 381 -1.94 8.42 7.86
CA MET A 381 -2.74 7.21 8.02
C MET A 381 -2.38 6.22 6.92
N GLU A 382 -2.13 4.97 7.30
CA GLU A 382 -1.92 3.89 6.33
C GLU A 382 -3.23 3.64 5.58
N GLY A 383 -3.17 3.66 4.25
CA GLY A 383 -4.35 3.43 3.42
C GLY A 383 -4.75 1.96 3.44
N MET A 384 -6.01 1.67 3.80
CA MET A 384 -6.52 0.29 3.84
C MET A 384 -6.90 -0.28 2.45
N GLY A 385 -6.71 0.51 1.38
CA GLY A 385 -7.14 0.15 0.03
C GLY A 385 -8.66 0.24 -0.17
N THR A 386 -9.12 0.11 -1.41
CA THR A 386 -10.55 0.05 -1.73
C THR A 386 -10.99 -1.41 -1.81
N LEU A 387 -11.95 -1.83 -0.97
CA LEU A 387 -12.55 -3.16 -1.07
C LEU A 387 -13.36 -3.35 -2.35
N GLN A 388 -13.88 -2.25 -2.89
CA GLN A 388 -14.67 -2.23 -4.11
C GLN A 388 -14.03 -1.24 -5.09
N ALA A 389 -13.28 -1.78 -6.06
CA ALA A 389 -12.51 -0.97 -7.02
C ALA A 389 -13.37 -0.34 -8.13
N GLY A 390 -14.64 -0.74 -8.27
CA GLY A 390 -15.57 -0.24 -9.29
C GLY A 390 -17.03 -0.29 -8.83
N MET A 391 -17.88 0.47 -9.52
CA MET A 391 -19.32 0.48 -9.26
C MET A 391 -20.00 -0.78 -9.82
N PRO A 392 -21.01 -1.34 -9.13
CA PRO A 392 -21.81 -2.41 -9.68
C PRO A 392 -22.62 -1.89 -10.87
N SER A 393 -22.59 -2.59 -12.00
CA SER A 393 -23.35 -2.20 -13.19
C SER A 393 -24.79 -2.70 -13.10
N PRO A 394 -25.81 -1.82 -13.17
CA PRO A 394 -27.20 -2.26 -13.14
C PRO A 394 -27.62 -3.04 -14.38
N THR A 395 -26.84 -3.02 -15.47
CA THR A 395 -27.13 -3.77 -16.70
C THR A 395 -27.08 -5.28 -16.48
N MET A 396 -26.38 -5.74 -15.45
CA MET A 396 -26.30 -7.15 -15.05
C MET A 396 -27.49 -7.62 -14.21
N LEU A 397 -28.45 -6.75 -13.89
CA LEU A 397 -29.70 -7.18 -13.27
C LEU A 397 -30.58 -7.86 -14.34
N PRO A 398 -31.04 -9.10 -14.13
CA PRO A 398 -31.91 -9.78 -15.09
C PRO A 398 -33.14 -8.94 -15.42
N ALA A 399 -33.57 -8.91 -16.69
CA ALA A 399 -34.77 -8.18 -17.10
C ALA A 399 -36.01 -8.64 -16.32
N ASP A 400 -36.95 -7.72 -16.09
CA ASP A 400 -38.24 -7.96 -15.42
C ASP A 400 -38.19 -8.41 -13.95
N TRP A 401 -37.00 -8.65 -13.38
CA TRP A 401 -36.85 -8.93 -11.96
C TRP A 401 -37.25 -7.70 -11.13
N PRO A 402 -38.11 -7.85 -10.09
CA PRO A 402 -38.45 -6.78 -9.18
C PRO A 402 -37.23 -6.30 -8.38
N VAL A 403 -37.17 -4.99 -8.16
CA VAL A 403 -36.03 -4.32 -7.52
C VAL A 403 -36.49 -3.52 -6.31
N LEU A 404 -35.71 -3.61 -5.22
CA LEU A 404 -35.80 -2.78 -4.03
C LEU A 404 -34.49 -1.99 -3.87
N ILE A 405 -34.60 -0.67 -3.77
CA ILE A 405 -33.46 0.19 -3.40
C ILE A 405 -33.68 0.75 -2.00
N VAL A 406 -32.64 0.66 -1.18
CA VAL A 406 -32.58 1.15 0.19
C VAL A 406 -31.37 2.06 0.33
N ASP A 407 -31.57 3.27 0.84
CA ASP A 407 -30.48 4.20 1.19
C ASP A 407 -30.32 4.26 2.72
N LEU A 408 -29.07 4.09 3.18
CA LEU A 408 -28.73 4.22 4.59
C LEU A 408 -28.54 5.68 4.96
N LYS A 409 -29.25 6.11 6.01
CA LYS A 409 -29.14 7.45 6.55
C LYS A 409 -27.82 7.59 7.31
N ASP A 410 -27.03 8.60 6.94
CA ASP A 410 -25.81 9.01 7.66
C ASP A 410 -24.88 7.82 8.00
N CYS A 411 -24.62 6.90 7.02
CA CYS A 411 -23.84 5.64 7.23
C CYS A 411 -22.61 5.85 8.11
N PHE A 412 -21.77 6.83 7.79
CA PHE A 412 -20.53 7.08 8.51
C PHE A 412 -20.75 7.39 9.99
N PHE A 413 -21.75 8.21 10.30
CA PHE A 413 -22.04 8.60 11.68
C PHE A 413 -22.74 7.50 12.47
N THR A 414 -23.23 6.46 11.80
CA THR A 414 -23.77 5.28 12.47
C THR A 414 -22.69 4.29 12.89
N ILE A 415 -21.52 4.34 12.24
CA ILE A 415 -20.45 3.36 12.45
C ILE A 415 -19.48 3.90 13.50
N PRO A 416 -19.25 3.18 14.62
CA PRO A 416 -18.36 3.64 15.67
C PRO A 416 -16.91 3.63 15.19
N LEU A 417 -16.15 4.64 15.62
CA LEU A 417 -14.70 4.71 15.47
C LEU A 417 -14.03 4.02 16.67
N HIS A 418 -12.97 3.27 16.38
CA HIS A 418 -12.17 2.59 17.39
C HIS A 418 -11.69 3.58 18.48
N PRO A 419 -11.85 3.27 19.78
CA PRO A 419 -11.51 4.18 20.87
C PRO A 419 -10.10 4.78 20.78
N ASP A 420 -9.10 3.97 20.43
CA ASP A 420 -7.69 4.37 20.33
C ASP A 420 -7.40 5.35 19.18
N ASP A 421 -8.33 5.47 18.23
CA ASP A 421 -8.20 6.36 17.08
C ASP A 421 -8.93 7.68 17.28
N ARG A 422 -9.94 7.74 18.15
CA ARG A 422 -10.74 8.95 18.41
C ARG A 422 -9.88 10.18 18.71
N PRO A 423 -8.85 10.11 19.58
CA PRO A 423 -8.02 11.28 19.88
C PRO A 423 -7.40 11.93 18.65
N LYS A 424 -7.12 11.16 17.60
CA LYS A 424 -6.43 11.63 16.39
C LYS A 424 -7.34 12.44 15.46
N PHE A 425 -8.65 12.40 15.68
CA PHE A 425 -9.64 13.20 14.93
C PHE A 425 -10.18 14.37 15.75
N ALA A 426 -9.43 14.81 16.76
CA ALA A 426 -9.82 15.97 17.55
C ALA A 426 -9.77 17.29 16.76
N PHE A 427 -10.67 18.21 17.09
CA PHE A 427 -10.72 19.55 16.52
C PHE A 427 -11.10 20.59 17.57
N THR A 428 -10.87 21.86 17.26
CA THR A 428 -11.11 23.00 18.14
C THR A 428 -12.19 23.92 17.55
N VAL A 429 -13.14 24.34 18.38
CA VAL A 429 -14.16 25.33 18.02
C VAL A 429 -13.67 26.71 18.47
N PRO A 430 -13.45 27.67 17.54
CA PRO A 430 -12.93 28.99 17.88
C PRO A 430 -14.01 29.88 18.52
N THR A 431 -13.61 30.76 19.43
CA THR A 431 -14.50 31.68 20.16
C THR A 431 -14.25 33.13 19.74
N ILE A 432 -15.29 33.97 19.82
CA ILE A 432 -15.18 35.38 19.42
C ILE A 432 -14.20 36.06 20.37
N ASN A 433 -13.22 36.79 19.80
CA ASN A 433 -12.20 37.52 20.55
C ASN A 433 -11.36 36.63 21.50
N ASN A 434 -11.36 35.30 21.33
CA ASN A 434 -10.81 34.36 22.30
C ASN A 434 -11.30 34.65 23.74
N ALA A 435 -12.54 35.16 23.86
CA ALA A 435 -13.10 35.65 25.13
C ALA A 435 -13.22 34.55 26.19
N GLU A 436 -13.22 33.30 25.75
CA GLU A 436 -13.23 32.11 26.58
C GLU A 436 -12.33 31.03 25.96
N PRO A 437 -11.83 30.07 26.76
CA PRO A 437 -11.05 28.95 26.26
C PRO A 437 -11.80 28.19 25.16
N ALA A 438 -11.12 27.95 24.04
CA ALA A 438 -11.71 27.24 22.91
C ALA A 438 -12.06 25.80 23.28
N GLN A 439 -13.29 25.38 22.98
CA GLN A 439 -13.78 24.04 23.26
C GLN A 439 -13.24 23.05 22.23
N ARG A 440 -12.97 21.82 22.67
CA ARG A 440 -12.32 20.79 21.85
C ARG A 440 -13.12 19.50 21.90
N TYR A 441 -13.26 18.87 20.74
CA TYR A 441 -14.07 17.67 20.57
C TYR A 441 -13.34 16.63 19.72
N GLN A 442 -13.70 15.37 19.88
CA GLN A 442 -13.25 14.26 19.05
C GLN A 442 -14.43 13.41 18.60
N TRP A 443 -14.28 12.75 17.44
CA TRP A 443 -15.31 11.88 16.90
C TRP A 443 -15.35 10.52 17.58
N ARG A 444 -16.56 10.05 17.89
CA ARG A 444 -16.83 8.68 18.35
C ARG A 444 -17.22 7.73 17.22
N VAL A 445 -17.52 8.30 16.05
CA VAL A 445 -18.02 7.64 14.84
C VAL A 445 -17.13 7.99 13.66
N LEU A 446 -17.29 7.33 12.50
CA LEU A 446 -16.42 7.59 11.35
C LEU A 446 -16.57 9.04 10.85
N PRO A 447 -15.50 9.85 10.83
CA PRO A 447 -15.59 11.20 10.33
C PRO A 447 -15.66 11.21 8.79
N GLN A 448 -16.43 12.15 8.25
CA GLN A 448 -16.48 12.39 6.81
C GLN A 448 -15.16 13.00 6.32
N GLY A 449 -14.64 12.52 5.19
CA GLY A 449 -13.37 12.99 4.63
C GLY A 449 -12.13 12.24 5.13
N MET A 450 -12.27 11.33 6.10
CA MET A 450 -11.19 10.42 6.47
C MET A 450 -10.95 9.40 5.36
N ARG A 451 -9.67 9.16 5.05
CA ARG A 451 -9.20 8.28 3.96
C ARG A 451 -9.79 6.88 4.02
N ASN A 452 -9.85 6.29 5.21
CA ASN A 452 -10.30 4.91 5.40
C ASN A 452 -11.81 4.79 5.73
N SER A 453 -12.54 5.90 5.91
CA SER A 453 -13.98 5.87 6.19
C SER A 453 -14.77 5.13 5.11
N PRO A 454 -14.50 5.32 3.80
CA PRO A 454 -15.21 4.59 2.76
C PRO A 454 -15.05 3.08 2.84
N MET A 455 -13.80 2.62 3.03
CA MET A 455 -13.50 1.20 3.19
C MET A 455 -14.24 0.61 4.39
N LEU A 456 -14.20 1.30 5.54
CA LEU A 456 -14.86 0.86 6.76
C LEU A 456 -16.39 0.83 6.65
N CYS A 457 -17.04 1.84 6.04
CA CYS A 457 -18.50 1.78 5.79
C CYS A 457 -18.85 0.63 4.84
N GLN A 458 -18.09 0.44 3.75
CA GLN A 458 -18.31 -0.68 2.84
C GLN A 458 -18.19 -2.04 3.56
N TRP A 459 -17.13 -2.24 4.35
CA TRP A 459 -16.89 -3.47 5.11
C TRP A 459 -17.99 -3.72 6.16
N TYR A 460 -18.37 -2.68 6.90
CA TYR A 460 -19.37 -2.79 7.97
C TYR A 460 -20.76 -3.14 7.42
N VAL A 461 -21.18 -2.47 6.34
CA VAL A 461 -22.45 -2.77 5.66
C VAL A 461 -22.40 -4.17 5.04
N ALA A 462 -21.27 -4.59 4.44
CA ALA A 462 -21.11 -5.94 3.92
C ALA A 462 -21.33 -7.02 4.99
N ARG A 463 -20.84 -6.78 6.22
CA ARG A 463 -21.04 -7.67 7.37
C ARG A 463 -22.51 -7.77 7.76
N ALA A 464 -23.22 -6.63 7.80
CA ALA A 464 -24.66 -6.61 8.07
C ALA A 464 -25.47 -7.39 7.01
N LEU A 465 -25.08 -7.31 5.74
CA LEU A 465 -25.76 -8.00 4.63
C LEU A 465 -25.38 -9.49 4.49
N SER A 466 -24.36 -9.96 5.21
CA SER A 466 -23.81 -11.31 5.03
C SER A 466 -24.82 -12.43 5.31
N GLY A 467 -25.69 -12.27 6.31
CA GLY A 467 -26.76 -13.22 6.61
C GLY A 467 -27.83 -13.26 5.53
N VAL A 468 -28.26 -12.08 5.05
CA VAL A 468 -29.26 -11.94 3.98
C VAL A 468 -28.81 -12.63 2.70
N ARG A 469 -27.55 -12.44 2.30
CA ARG A 469 -26.97 -13.13 1.12
C ARG A 469 -26.96 -14.64 1.24
N LYS A 470 -26.79 -15.18 2.46
CA LYS A 470 -26.79 -16.63 2.71
C LYS A 470 -28.21 -17.21 2.71
N TRP A 471 -29.19 -16.45 3.21
CA TRP A 471 -30.58 -16.90 3.25
C TRP A 471 -31.27 -16.81 1.88
N PHE A 472 -30.81 -15.90 1.01
CA PHE A 472 -31.37 -15.67 -0.32
C PHE A 472 -30.26 -15.73 -1.39
N PRO A 473 -29.75 -16.94 -1.70
CA PRO A 473 -28.63 -17.10 -2.64
C PRO A 473 -28.99 -16.69 -4.08
N ASP A 474 -30.26 -16.81 -4.46
CA ASP A 474 -30.76 -16.46 -5.80
C ASP A 474 -31.04 -14.96 -5.96
N ALA A 475 -30.97 -14.17 -4.88
CA ALA A 475 -31.14 -12.73 -4.92
C ALA A 475 -29.84 -12.00 -5.26
N HIS A 476 -29.91 -11.02 -6.14
CA HIS A 476 -28.80 -10.11 -6.40
C HIS A 476 -28.80 -8.96 -5.39
N VAL A 477 -27.86 -8.98 -4.45
CA VAL A 477 -27.71 -7.96 -3.39
C VAL A 477 -26.45 -7.12 -3.63
N TYR A 478 -26.62 -6.01 -4.35
CA TYR A 478 -25.57 -5.02 -4.56
C TYR A 478 -25.58 -3.97 -3.46
N HIS A 479 -24.40 -3.57 -3.03
CA HIS A 479 -24.25 -2.46 -2.11
C HIS A 479 -23.02 -1.65 -2.53
N TYR A 480 -23.17 -0.35 -2.52
CA TYR A 480 -22.09 0.59 -2.73
C TYR A 480 -22.24 1.67 -1.67
N MET A 481 -21.37 1.65 -0.67
CA MET A 481 -21.45 2.54 0.47
C MET A 481 -22.81 2.44 1.18
N ASN A 482 -23.60 3.52 1.12
CA ASN A 482 -24.93 3.67 1.71
C ASN A 482 -26.06 3.20 0.79
N ASP A 483 -25.82 3.01 -0.52
CA ASP A 483 -26.83 2.57 -1.48
C ASP A 483 -26.87 1.04 -1.56
N ILE A 484 -28.00 0.43 -1.20
CA ILE A 484 -28.25 -1.01 -1.29
C ILE A 484 -29.32 -1.25 -2.35
N LEU A 485 -29.03 -2.13 -3.30
CA LEU A 485 -29.96 -2.61 -4.32
C LEU A 485 -30.14 -4.11 -4.16
N VAL A 486 -31.40 -4.54 -4.10
CA VAL A 486 -31.78 -5.95 -4.09
C VAL A 486 -32.68 -6.22 -5.29
N ALA A 487 -32.36 -7.26 -6.06
CA ALA A 487 -33.24 -7.80 -7.09
C ALA A 487 -33.46 -9.30 -6.87
N THR A 488 -34.68 -9.77 -7.09
CA THR A 488 -35.06 -11.19 -6.91
C THR A 488 -35.78 -11.71 -8.16
N PRO A 489 -35.79 -13.03 -8.40
CA PRO A 489 -36.54 -13.62 -9.51
C PRO A 489 -38.04 -13.30 -9.48
N THR A 490 -38.64 -13.25 -8.29
CA THR A 490 -40.09 -13.03 -8.12
C THR A 490 -40.40 -11.93 -7.10
N GLN A 491 -41.60 -11.35 -7.19
CA GLN A 491 -42.07 -10.33 -6.25
C GLN A 491 -42.31 -10.92 -4.85
N GLU A 492 -42.75 -12.18 -4.77
CA GLU A 492 -42.98 -12.88 -3.50
C GLU A 492 -41.68 -13.07 -2.71
N GLU A 493 -40.59 -13.45 -3.38
CA GLU A 493 -39.28 -13.54 -2.76
C GLU A 493 -38.79 -12.18 -2.25
N LEU A 494 -39.02 -11.10 -3.01
CA LEU A 494 -38.67 -9.76 -2.57
C LEU A 494 -39.40 -9.38 -1.28
N LEU A 495 -40.70 -9.68 -1.19
CA LEU A 495 -41.54 -9.43 -0.01
C LEU A 495 -41.08 -10.25 1.21
N ARG A 496 -40.56 -11.47 1.01
CA ARG A 496 -39.98 -12.29 2.08
C ARG A 496 -38.59 -11.79 2.52
N LEU A 497 -37.79 -11.28 1.59
CA LEU A 497 -36.44 -10.80 1.84
C LEU A 497 -36.42 -9.45 2.55
N GLN A 498 -37.27 -8.51 2.13
CA GLN A 498 -37.33 -7.14 2.66
C GLN A 498 -37.31 -7.05 4.20
N PRO A 499 -38.17 -7.75 4.97
CA PRO A 499 -38.14 -7.68 6.42
C PRO A 499 -36.82 -8.23 7.02
N GLN A 500 -36.23 -9.26 6.42
CA GLN A 500 -34.94 -9.81 6.86
C GLN A 500 -33.79 -8.82 6.62
N LEU A 501 -33.82 -8.12 5.48
CA LEU A 501 -32.88 -7.05 5.18
C LEU A 501 -32.96 -5.91 6.20
N LEU A 502 -34.17 -5.39 6.44
CA LEU A 502 -34.37 -4.28 7.39
C LEU A 502 -33.96 -4.69 8.81
N ASN A 503 -34.33 -5.90 9.24
CA ASN A 503 -33.92 -6.43 10.55
C ASN A 503 -32.40 -6.57 10.67
N ALA A 504 -31.72 -7.07 9.63
CA ALA A 504 -30.27 -7.22 9.63
C ALA A 504 -29.55 -5.86 9.68
N LEU A 505 -30.06 -4.85 8.99
CA LEU A 505 -29.53 -3.48 9.06
C LEU A 505 -29.75 -2.88 10.46
N HIS A 506 -30.98 -2.96 10.97
CA HIS A 506 -31.31 -2.45 12.31
C HIS A 506 -30.52 -3.14 13.43
N SER A 507 -30.29 -4.45 13.35
CA SER A 507 -29.50 -5.17 14.37
C SER A 507 -28.04 -4.73 14.43
N HIS A 508 -27.53 -4.10 13.36
CA HIS A 508 -26.18 -3.52 13.28
C HIS A 508 -26.16 -2.01 13.55
N GLY A 509 -27.29 -1.43 13.97
CA GLY A 509 -27.46 -0.01 14.21
C GLY A 509 -27.69 0.83 12.96
N LEU A 510 -27.66 0.24 11.76
CA LEU A 510 -27.80 0.94 10.48
C LEU A 510 -29.25 1.41 10.28
N GLN A 511 -29.42 2.72 10.13
CA GLN A 511 -30.73 3.33 9.93
C GLN A 511 -31.03 3.48 8.44
N VAL A 512 -32.21 3.01 8.04
CA VAL A 512 -32.75 3.20 6.69
C VAL A 512 -33.48 4.53 6.62
N ALA A 513 -33.31 5.30 5.54
CA ALA A 513 -34.13 6.47 5.25
C ALA A 513 -35.45 6.03 4.59
N PRO A 514 -36.59 5.97 5.30
CA PRO A 514 -37.82 5.38 4.76
C PRO A 514 -38.32 6.11 3.52
N GLU A 515 -38.14 7.43 3.47
CA GLU A 515 -38.53 8.28 2.35
C GLU A 515 -37.71 8.05 1.06
N LYS A 516 -36.59 7.33 1.16
CA LYS A 516 -35.72 7.00 0.03
C LYS A 516 -35.81 5.53 -0.41
N VAL A 517 -36.64 4.74 0.25
CA VAL A 517 -36.88 3.35 -0.16
C VAL A 517 -37.70 3.36 -1.45
N GLN A 518 -37.20 2.68 -2.49
CA GLN A 518 -37.83 2.61 -3.80
C GLN A 518 -38.21 1.17 -4.11
N GLN A 519 -39.50 0.93 -4.36
CA GLN A 519 -40.04 -0.41 -4.67
C GLN A 519 -40.60 -0.52 -6.10
N GLN A 520 -40.79 0.61 -6.78
CA GLN A 520 -41.35 0.67 -8.12
C GLN A 520 -40.44 1.46 -9.06
N PRO A 521 -40.43 1.12 -10.36
CA PRO A 521 -39.68 1.88 -11.36
C PRO A 521 -40.30 3.28 -11.57
N PRO A 522 -39.51 4.27 -12.01
CA PRO A 522 -38.07 4.21 -12.26
C PRO A 522 -37.24 4.24 -10.97
N TRP A 523 -36.40 3.23 -10.76
CA TRP A 523 -35.51 3.17 -9.60
C TRP A 523 -34.24 3.98 -9.85
N LYS A 524 -33.89 4.88 -8.93
CA LYS A 524 -32.67 5.68 -8.98
C LYS A 524 -31.56 4.97 -8.23
N TYR A 525 -30.48 4.64 -8.92
CA TYR A 525 -29.29 3.98 -8.35
C TYR A 525 -28.02 4.53 -9.00
N LEU A 526 -27.02 4.95 -8.22
CA LEU A 526 -25.69 5.37 -8.69
C LEU A 526 -25.67 6.26 -9.95
N GLY A 527 -26.61 7.21 -10.06
CA GLY A 527 -26.69 8.16 -11.18
C GLY A 527 -27.45 7.67 -12.42
N VAL A 528 -28.03 6.47 -12.39
CA VAL A 528 -28.94 5.95 -13.44
C VAL A 528 -30.38 5.81 -12.93
N LYS A 529 -31.32 5.74 -13.86
CA LYS A 529 -32.72 5.36 -13.70
C LYS A 529 -32.89 3.95 -14.30
N ILE A 530 -33.22 2.99 -13.47
CA ILE A 530 -33.50 1.61 -13.86
C ILE A 530 -35.01 1.50 -14.09
N LEU A 531 -35.40 0.96 -15.24
CA LEU A 531 -36.76 0.58 -15.60
C LEU A 531 -36.86 -0.95 -15.62
N GLU A 532 -38.03 -1.48 -15.97
CA GLU A 532 -38.32 -2.91 -15.98
C GLU A 532 -37.33 -3.68 -16.86
N ARG A 533 -37.05 -3.18 -18.08
CA ARG A 533 -36.14 -3.82 -19.05
C ARG A 533 -34.96 -2.95 -19.48
N THR A 534 -34.99 -1.66 -19.21
CA THR A 534 -33.99 -0.70 -19.71
C THR A 534 -33.41 0.18 -18.61
N ILE A 535 -32.27 0.80 -18.90
CA ILE A 535 -31.56 1.70 -17.99
C ILE A 535 -31.23 2.97 -18.75
N ARG A 536 -31.48 4.11 -18.11
CA ARG A 536 -31.21 5.45 -18.64
C ARG A 536 -30.41 6.25 -17.64
N HIS A 537 -29.68 7.26 -18.08
CA HIS A 537 -29.06 8.17 -17.14
C HIS A 537 -30.09 9.07 -16.44
N GLN A 538 -29.76 9.49 -15.22
CA GLN A 538 -30.46 10.61 -14.60
C GLN A 538 -30.12 11.91 -15.35
N GLU A 539 -30.99 12.92 -15.24
CA GLU A 539 -30.77 14.20 -15.88
C GLU A 539 -29.48 14.84 -15.39
N VAL A 540 -28.61 15.22 -16.32
CA VAL A 540 -27.31 15.82 -16.03
C VAL A 540 -27.32 17.28 -16.46
N GLN A 541 -26.93 18.16 -15.54
CA GLN A 541 -26.69 19.56 -15.84
C GLN A 541 -25.27 19.74 -16.37
N PHE A 542 -25.14 20.08 -17.65
CA PHE A 542 -23.86 20.38 -18.27
C PHE A 542 -23.46 21.84 -18.03
N VAL A 543 -22.16 22.07 -17.80
CA VAL A 543 -21.60 23.42 -17.75
C VAL A 543 -21.65 24.01 -19.16
N GLN A 544 -22.51 25.01 -19.38
CA GLN A 544 -22.66 25.65 -20.69
C GLN A 544 -21.61 26.73 -20.98
N SER A 545 -20.92 27.22 -19.93
CA SER A 545 -19.88 28.24 -20.03
C SER A 545 -18.55 27.64 -19.59
N VAL A 546 -17.81 27.05 -20.53
CA VAL A 546 -16.40 26.68 -20.31
C VAL A 546 -15.57 27.94 -20.42
N LYS A 547 -14.84 28.30 -19.36
CA LYS A 547 -13.92 29.44 -19.33
C LYS A 547 -12.48 29.03 -19.06
N THR A 548 -12.29 27.91 -18.38
CA THR A 548 -10.98 27.42 -17.93
C THR A 548 -10.77 25.96 -18.32
N LEU A 549 -9.51 25.49 -18.30
CA LEU A 549 -9.20 24.07 -18.49
C LEU A 549 -9.91 23.19 -17.44
N ASN A 550 -10.03 23.64 -16.19
CA ASN A 550 -10.77 22.92 -15.15
C ASN A 550 -12.25 22.72 -15.52
N ASP A 551 -12.89 23.72 -16.13
CA ASP A 551 -14.29 23.60 -16.59
C ASP A 551 -14.40 22.59 -17.74
N ALA A 552 -13.46 22.63 -18.68
CA ALA A 552 -13.39 21.67 -19.79
C ALA A 552 -13.16 20.23 -19.27
N GLN A 553 -12.25 20.03 -18.31
CA GLN A 553 -11.98 18.75 -17.69
C GLN A 553 -13.22 18.19 -16.96
N LYS A 554 -13.95 19.03 -16.22
CA LYS A 554 -15.21 18.63 -15.57
C LYS A 554 -16.27 18.24 -16.59
N LEU A 555 -16.43 19.03 -17.65
CA LEU A 555 -17.39 18.75 -18.73
C LEU A 555 -17.08 17.42 -19.41
N VAL A 556 -15.84 17.24 -19.87
CA VAL A 556 -15.40 16.01 -20.55
C VAL A 556 -15.42 14.80 -19.61
N GLY A 557 -15.11 15.00 -18.33
CA GLY A 557 -15.21 13.95 -17.32
C GLY A 557 -16.63 13.41 -17.17
N VAL A 558 -17.62 14.30 -17.08
CA VAL A 558 -19.05 13.92 -17.05
C VAL A 558 -19.47 13.19 -18.32
N ILE A 559 -19.07 13.70 -19.49
CA ILE A 559 -19.39 13.07 -20.78
C ILE A 559 -18.76 11.68 -20.89
N THR A 560 -17.53 11.51 -20.42
CA THR A 560 -16.83 10.23 -20.41
C THR A 560 -17.52 9.21 -19.50
N TRP A 561 -18.05 9.66 -18.35
CA TRP A 561 -18.84 8.81 -17.44
C TRP A 561 -20.18 8.36 -18.05
N LEU A 562 -20.85 9.23 -18.82
CA LEU A 562 -22.11 8.93 -19.50
C LEU A 562 -21.93 8.00 -20.71
N ARG A 563 -20.76 8.09 -21.36
CA ARG A 563 -20.48 7.52 -22.67
C ARG A 563 -20.85 6.03 -22.83
N PRO A 564 -20.63 5.13 -21.84
CA PRO A 564 -20.99 3.71 -21.97
C PRO A 564 -22.49 3.45 -22.19
N TYR A 565 -23.35 4.43 -21.95
CA TYR A 565 -24.81 4.33 -22.11
C TYR A 565 -25.34 5.07 -23.35
N LEU A 566 -24.54 5.97 -23.93
CA LEU A 566 -25.00 6.87 -25.01
C LEU A 566 -24.61 6.40 -26.41
N GLY A 567 -23.59 5.54 -26.54
CA GLY A 567 -23.10 5.09 -27.84
C GLY A 567 -22.43 6.18 -28.69
N LEU A 568 -21.97 7.27 -28.08
CA LEU A 568 -21.26 8.35 -28.78
C LEU A 568 -19.81 7.94 -29.08
N THR A 569 -19.47 7.92 -30.37
CA THR A 569 -18.16 7.51 -30.89
C THR A 569 -17.05 8.51 -30.54
N THR A 570 -15.80 8.08 -30.65
CA THR A 570 -14.65 8.94 -30.35
C THR A 570 -14.56 10.10 -31.34
N ALA A 571 -14.87 9.82 -32.61
CA ALA A 571 -14.90 10.83 -33.68
C ALA A 571 -15.95 11.92 -33.39
N GLN A 572 -17.16 11.53 -33.01
CA GLN A 572 -18.22 12.50 -32.64
C GLN A 572 -17.82 13.40 -31.47
N LEU A 573 -17.12 12.86 -30.46
CA LEU A 573 -16.70 13.62 -29.28
C LEU A 573 -15.38 14.38 -29.45
N SER A 574 -14.67 14.19 -30.57
CA SER A 574 -13.35 14.79 -30.80
C SER A 574 -13.32 16.30 -30.56
N PRO A 575 -14.28 17.13 -31.06
CA PRO A 575 -14.27 18.57 -30.81
C PRO A 575 -14.29 18.97 -29.32
N LEU A 576 -14.86 18.15 -28.44
CA LEU A 576 -14.85 18.39 -26.99
C LEU A 576 -13.53 17.95 -26.35
N PHE A 577 -12.90 16.89 -26.86
CA PHE A 577 -11.58 16.45 -26.40
C PHE A 577 -10.48 17.45 -26.77
N GLU A 578 -10.62 18.15 -27.90
CA GLU A 578 -9.71 19.21 -28.33
C GLU A 578 -9.55 20.32 -27.28
N LEU A 579 -10.60 20.61 -26.51
CA LEU A 579 -10.58 21.62 -25.44
C LEU A 579 -9.58 21.31 -24.32
N LEU A 580 -9.20 20.04 -24.17
CA LEU A 580 -8.23 19.60 -23.17
C LEU A 580 -6.78 19.85 -23.60
N LYS A 581 -6.54 20.22 -24.86
CA LYS A 581 -5.21 20.54 -25.38
C LYS A 581 -4.73 21.91 -24.89
N GLY A 582 -3.44 22.17 -25.05
CA GLY A 582 -2.80 23.45 -24.71
C GLY A 582 -2.14 23.45 -23.34
N ASP A 583 -2.06 24.64 -22.74
CA ASP A 583 -1.42 24.84 -21.44
C ASP A 583 -2.11 24.01 -20.34
N THR A 584 -1.29 23.37 -19.51
CA THR A 584 -1.67 22.45 -18.43
C THR A 584 -2.17 23.15 -17.18
N ASP A 585 -2.03 24.48 -17.07
CA ASP A 585 -2.63 25.23 -15.96
C ASP A 585 -4.16 25.09 -15.98
N LEU A 586 -4.72 24.69 -14.84
CA LEU A 586 -6.16 24.53 -14.63
C LEU A 586 -6.95 25.83 -14.86
N LYS A 587 -6.30 26.98 -14.66
CA LYS A 587 -6.89 28.31 -14.90
C LYS A 587 -6.73 28.80 -16.33
N SER A 588 -5.98 28.07 -17.17
CA SER A 588 -5.73 28.43 -18.56
C SER A 588 -7.06 28.66 -19.31
N PRO A 589 -7.21 29.76 -20.07
CA PRO A 589 -8.47 30.10 -20.69
C PRO A 589 -8.87 29.06 -21.75
N ARG A 590 -10.15 28.71 -21.77
CA ARG A 590 -10.77 27.81 -22.75
C ARG A 590 -12.12 28.38 -23.16
N GLU A 591 -12.48 28.19 -24.42
CA GLU A 591 -13.78 28.56 -24.94
C GLU A 591 -14.36 27.41 -25.78
N LEU A 592 -15.68 27.23 -25.73
CA LEU A 592 -16.36 26.26 -26.57
C LEU A 592 -16.35 26.75 -28.03
N THR A 593 -15.69 26.00 -28.91
CA THR A 593 -15.80 26.22 -30.36
C THR A 593 -17.24 25.97 -30.84
N PRO A 594 -17.66 26.51 -32.00
CA PRO A 594 -18.98 26.23 -32.57
C PRO A 594 -19.25 24.73 -32.74
N GLU A 595 -18.23 23.97 -33.14
CA GLU A 595 -18.29 22.52 -33.32
C GLU A 595 -18.47 21.82 -31.96
N ALA A 596 -17.70 22.21 -30.95
CA ALA A 596 -17.81 21.66 -29.60
C ALA A 596 -19.19 21.93 -28.98
N ARG A 597 -19.79 23.10 -29.24
CA ARG A 597 -21.15 23.44 -28.80
C ARG A 597 -22.20 22.53 -29.45
N LYS A 598 -22.11 22.32 -30.78
CA LYS A 598 -23.01 21.42 -31.50
C LYS A 598 -22.91 19.98 -30.99
N VAL A 599 -21.70 19.49 -30.72
CA VAL A 599 -21.49 18.17 -30.13
C VAL A 599 -22.06 18.09 -28.71
N LEU A 600 -21.93 19.15 -27.90
CA LEU A 600 -22.52 19.18 -26.56
C LEU A 600 -24.06 19.10 -26.60
N GLU A 601 -24.70 19.76 -27.57
CA GLU A 601 -26.15 19.64 -27.79
C GLU A 601 -26.54 18.21 -28.20
N GLN A 602 -25.76 17.57 -29.07
CA GLN A 602 -25.95 16.16 -29.43
C GLN A 602 -25.82 15.24 -28.21
N VAL A 603 -24.85 15.49 -27.33
CA VAL A 603 -24.69 14.74 -26.07
C VAL A 603 -25.91 14.90 -25.18
N GLN A 604 -26.44 16.12 -25.04
CA GLN A 604 -27.64 16.38 -24.24
C GLN A 604 -28.88 15.67 -24.79
N GLN A 605 -29.05 15.66 -26.12
CA GLN A 605 -30.10 14.90 -26.78
C GLN A 605 -29.93 13.39 -26.56
N ALA A 606 -28.71 12.88 -26.70
CA ALA A 606 -28.40 11.47 -26.47
C ALA A 606 -28.69 11.04 -25.02
N VAL A 607 -28.36 11.86 -24.02
CA VAL A 607 -28.68 11.56 -22.61
C VAL A 607 -30.18 11.36 -22.38
N SER A 608 -31.02 12.09 -23.12
CA SER A 608 -32.47 12.02 -22.98
C SER A 608 -33.10 10.88 -23.79
N ALA A 609 -32.50 10.51 -24.92
CA ALA A 609 -33.05 9.55 -25.88
C ALA A 609 -32.46 8.14 -25.76
N CYS A 610 -31.19 8.00 -25.39
CA CYS A 610 -30.49 6.73 -25.35
C CYS A 610 -30.83 5.91 -24.11
N GLN A 611 -30.82 4.60 -24.28
CA GLN A 611 -31.00 3.62 -23.22
C GLN A 611 -30.16 2.38 -23.52
N VAL A 612 -29.79 1.68 -22.45
CA VAL A 612 -29.23 0.33 -22.51
C VAL A 612 -30.22 -0.64 -21.88
N TYR A 613 -29.99 -1.93 -22.04
CA TYR A 613 -30.88 -2.99 -21.58
C TYR A 613 -30.33 -3.69 -20.34
N ARG A 614 -31.26 -4.26 -19.58
CA ARG A 614 -30.98 -5.27 -18.55
C ARG A 614 -30.72 -6.61 -19.23
N ILE A 615 -29.84 -7.41 -18.65
CA ILE A 615 -29.43 -8.70 -19.21
C ILE A 615 -30.60 -9.69 -19.23
N GLU A 616 -30.72 -10.48 -20.29
CA GLU A 616 -31.60 -11.65 -20.35
C GLU A 616 -30.76 -12.91 -20.07
N PRO A 617 -30.86 -13.57 -18.91
CA PRO A 617 -29.94 -14.66 -18.53
C PRO A 617 -29.90 -15.85 -19.51
N SER A 618 -30.98 -16.08 -20.26
CA SER A 618 -31.06 -17.17 -21.24
C SER A 618 -30.36 -16.87 -22.56
N ILE A 619 -29.92 -15.63 -22.80
CA ILE A 619 -29.29 -15.21 -24.06
C ILE A 619 -27.80 -14.97 -23.85
N ASN A 620 -26.98 -15.53 -24.73
CA ASN A 620 -25.53 -15.36 -24.68
C ASN A 620 -25.11 -13.92 -25.02
N VAL A 621 -24.09 -13.42 -24.31
CA VAL A 621 -23.51 -12.11 -24.57
C VAL A 621 -22.54 -12.17 -25.75
N THR A 622 -22.70 -11.21 -26.65
CA THR A 622 -21.93 -11.04 -27.88
C THR A 622 -21.26 -9.67 -27.89
N VAL A 623 -20.00 -9.63 -28.30
CA VAL A 623 -19.27 -8.38 -28.55
C VAL A 623 -19.32 -8.05 -30.04
N PHE A 624 -19.82 -6.87 -30.38
CA PHE A 624 -19.80 -6.34 -31.74
C PHE A 624 -18.72 -5.27 -31.84
N ILE A 625 -17.80 -5.44 -32.78
CA ILE A 625 -16.80 -4.42 -33.09
C ILE A 625 -17.24 -3.67 -34.32
N THR A 626 -17.15 -2.34 -34.26
CA THR A 626 -17.42 -1.44 -35.37
C THR A 626 -16.24 -0.48 -35.52
N THR A 627 -16.04 0.11 -36.69
CA THR A 627 -14.86 0.94 -37.00
C THR A 627 -15.22 2.25 -37.72
N PRO A 628 -16.16 3.05 -37.19
CA PRO A 628 -16.48 4.33 -37.78
C PRO A 628 -15.23 5.23 -37.81
N ASP A 629 -14.92 5.80 -38.98
CA ASP A 629 -13.82 6.75 -39.18
C ASP A 629 -12.46 6.25 -38.65
N LEU A 630 -12.14 4.97 -38.84
CA LEU A 630 -10.93 4.28 -38.35
C LEU A 630 -10.79 4.24 -36.81
N HIS A 631 -11.83 4.60 -36.06
CA HIS A 631 -11.84 4.55 -34.59
C HIS A 631 -12.71 3.39 -34.10
N PRO A 632 -12.11 2.24 -33.71
CA PRO A 632 -12.91 1.09 -33.33
C PRO A 632 -13.74 1.37 -32.07
N THR A 633 -15.01 0.97 -32.12
CA THR A 633 -16.01 1.07 -31.05
C THR A 633 -16.60 -0.30 -30.78
N GLY A 634 -16.64 -0.70 -29.51
CA GLY A 634 -17.14 -2.00 -29.07
C GLY A 634 -18.54 -1.87 -28.47
N ILE A 635 -19.37 -2.87 -28.72
CA ILE A 635 -20.71 -2.98 -28.17
C ILE A 635 -20.78 -4.34 -27.47
N ILE A 636 -21.02 -4.34 -26.17
CA ILE A 636 -21.38 -5.55 -25.42
C ILE A 636 -22.90 -5.61 -25.43
N GLY A 637 -23.47 -6.66 -26.01
CA GLY A 637 -24.91 -6.79 -26.17
C GLY A 637 -25.39 -8.22 -26.35
N GLN A 638 -26.71 -8.37 -26.40
CA GLN A 638 -27.40 -9.63 -26.68
C GLN A 638 -28.14 -9.52 -28.00
N TRP A 639 -28.10 -10.58 -28.79
CA TRP A 639 -28.79 -10.66 -30.09
C TRP A 639 -29.86 -11.74 -30.06
N ASN A 640 -31.08 -11.39 -30.46
CA ASN A 640 -32.18 -12.33 -30.66
C ASN A 640 -33.12 -11.83 -31.76
N ASP A 641 -33.30 -12.62 -32.81
CA ASP A 641 -34.15 -12.24 -33.97
C ASP A 641 -35.65 -12.18 -33.62
N ASP A 642 -36.07 -12.81 -32.50
CA ASP A 642 -37.47 -12.81 -32.04
C ASP A 642 -37.88 -11.52 -31.31
N TRP A 643 -36.92 -10.64 -30.99
CA TRP A 643 -37.21 -9.38 -30.29
C TRP A 643 -37.60 -8.26 -31.26
N THR A 644 -38.43 -7.33 -30.78
CA THR A 644 -38.81 -6.12 -31.54
C THR A 644 -37.60 -5.30 -31.97
N ASP A 645 -36.62 -5.19 -31.06
CA ASP A 645 -35.27 -4.70 -31.36
C ASP A 645 -34.30 -5.89 -31.18
N PRO A 646 -33.73 -6.44 -32.27
CA PRO A 646 -32.95 -7.66 -32.19
C PRO A 646 -31.62 -7.47 -31.45
N LEU A 647 -31.18 -6.23 -31.21
CA LEU A 647 -29.95 -5.92 -30.49
C LEU A 647 -30.24 -5.18 -29.19
N HIS A 648 -30.16 -5.90 -28.07
CA HIS A 648 -30.16 -5.28 -26.75
C HIS A 648 -28.73 -4.95 -26.33
N VAL A 649 -28.38 -3.67 -26.38
CA VAL A 649 -27.06 -3.18 -25.93
C VAL A 649 -27.00 -3.13 -24.40
N LEU A 650 -25.97 -3.76 -23.82
CA LEU A 650 -25.69 -3.72 -22.37
C LEU A 650 -24.70 -2.59 -22.04
N GLU A 651 -23.60 -2.48 -22.78
CA GLU A 651 -22.59 -1.43 -22.56
C GLU A 651 -21.81 -1.10 -23.83
N TRP A 652 -21.48 0.18 -24.03
CA TRP A 652 -20.58 0.64 -25.08
C TRP A 652 -19.15 0.79 -24.58
N VAL A 653 -18.19 0.25 -25.33
CA VAL A 653 -16.76 0.21 -24.97
C VAL A 653 -15.94 1.00 -25.98
N PHE A 654 -15.07 1.88 -25.47
CA PHE A 654 -14.28 2.79 -26.30
C PHE A 654 -12.80 2.75 -25.94
N LEU A 655 -11.93 2.96 -26.92
CA LEU A 655 -10.50 3.23 -26.68
C LEU A 655 -10.26 4.69 -26.27
N PRO A 656 -9.10 4.99 -25.64
CA PRO A 656 -8.67 6.38 -25.45
C PRO A 656 -8.67 7.15 -26.77
N HIS A 657 -8.98 8.45 -26.71
CA HIS A 657 -9.04 9.29 -27.91
C HIS A 657 -7.71 9.33 -28.69
N GLN A 658 -6.60 9.38 -27.97
CA GLN A 658 -5.26 9.41 -28.57
C GLN A 658 -4.56 8.06 -28.41
N PRO A 659 -4.04 7.46 -29.50
CA PRO A 659 -3.27 6.24 -29.40
C PRO A 659 -1.93 6.46 -28.69
N HIS A 660 -1.41 5.40 -28.06
CA HIS A 660 -0.14 5.50 -27.33
C HIS A 660 1.08 5.65 -28.26
N LYS A 661 1.06 4.94 -29.40
CA LYS A 661 2.12 4.98 -30.44
C LYS A 661 1.81 6.06 -31.48
N THR A 662 2.86 6.65 -32.07
CA THR A 662 2.76 7.68 -33.12
C THR A 662 1.96 7.21 -34.34
N ALA A 663 2.16 5.97 -34.78
CA ALA A 663 1.33 5.31 -35.77
C ALA A 663 0.83 3.99 -35.17
N THR A 664 -0.48 3.78 -35.17
CA THR A 664 -1.09 2.54 -34.67
C THR A 664 -2.00 1.96 -35.74
N ALA A 665 -1.67 0.77 -36.23
CA ALA A 665 -2.49 0.07 -37.23
C ALA A 665 -3.91 -0.20 -36.70
N LEU A 666 -4.91 -0.14 -37.58
CA LEU A 666 -6.30 -0.38 -37.19
C LEU A 666 -6.51 -1.74 -36.51
N PHE A 667 -5.82 -2.79 -36.95
CA PHE A 667 -5.88 -4.10 -36.28
C PHE A 667 -5.24 -4.11 -34.88
N GLU A 668 -4.23 -3.28 -34.62
CA GLU A 668 -3.72 -3.11 -33.25
C GLU A 668 -4.78 -2.43 -32.36
N LEU A 669 -5.54 -1.47 -32.90
CA LEU A 669 -6.64 -0.83 -32.18
C LEU A 669 -7.79 -1.82 -31.95
N ILE A 670 -8.21 -2.58 -32.97
CA ILE A 670 -9.22 -3.63 -32.82
C ILE A 670 -8.77 -4.65 -31.77
N ALA A 671 -7.52 -5.11 -31.80
CA ALA A 671 -6.98 -6.03 -30.80
C ALA A 671 -7.06 -5.46 -29.37
N ARG A 672 -6.65 -4.20 -29.18
CA ARG A 672 -6.78 -3.51 -27.88
C ARG A 672 -8.23 -3.39 -27.43
N LEU A 673 -9.14 -3.12 -28.35
CA LEU A 673 -10.56 -3.01 -28.04
C LEU A 673 -11.15 -4.38 -27.67
N ILE A 674 -10.77 -5.46 -28.36
CA ILE A 674 -11.15 -6.83 -28.01
C ILE A 674 -10.68 -7.16 -26.59
N ILE A 675 -9.42 -6.88 -26.26
CA ILE A 675 -8.89 -7.07 -24.89
C ILE A 675 -9.77 -6.32 -23.88
N LYS A 676 -10.08 -5.05 -24.15
CA LYS A 676 -10.90 -4.22 -23.26
C LYS A 676 -12.33 -4.76 -23.12
N CYS A 677 -12.96 -5.21 -24.20
CA CYS A 677 -14.31 -5.79 -24.16
C CYS A 677 -14.33 -7.11 -23.39
N ARG A 678 -13.34 -7.99 -23.60
CA ARG A 678 -13.19 -9.24 -22.85
C ARG A 678 -12.98 -8.99 -21.35
N GLN A 679 -12.09 -8.06 -20.99
CA GLN A 679 -11.88 -7.65 -19.61
C GLN A 679 -13.17 -7.09 -18.98
N CYS A 680 -13.92 -6.28 -19.72
CA CYS A 680 -15.22 -5.77 -19.26
C CYS A 680 -16.24 -6.90 -19.06
N CYS A 681 -16.33 -7.87 -19.99
CA CYS A 681 -17.20 -9.05 -19.83
C CYS A 681 -16.80 -9.88 -18.59
N LEU A 682 -15.50 -10.10 -18.36
CA LEU A 682 -15.00 -10.78 -17.17
C LEU A 682 -15.34 -10.03 -15.87
N GLN A 683 -15.30 -8.70 -15.88
CA GLN A 683 -15.68 -7.89 -14.72
C GLN A 683 -17.18 -7.91 -14.46
N LEU A 684 -18.01 -7.90 -15.51
CA LEU A 684 -19.45 -7.85 -15.42
C LEU A 684 -20.08 -9.22 -15.08
N MET A 685 -19.59 -10.28 -15.71
CA MET A 685 -20.22 -11.61 -15.70
C MET A 685 -19.31 -12.73 -15.16
N GLY A 686 -18.02 -12.45 -14.94
CA GLY A 686 -17.05 -13.49 -14.58
C GLY A 686 -16.66 -14.42 -15.74
N ALA A 687 -17.08 -14.11 -16.98
CA ALA A 687 -16.85 -14.94 -18.16
C ALA A 687 -16.52 -14.10 -19.40
N ASP A 688 -15.80 -14.71 -20.34
CA ASP A 688 -15.61 -14.16 -21.69
C ASP A 688 -16.96 -14.15 -22.47
N PRO A 689 -17.12 -13.28 -23.47
CA PRO A 689 -18.31 -13.30 -24.32
C PRO A 689 -18.36 -14.59 -25.14
N SER A 690 -19.55 -15.09 -25.42
CA SER A 690 -19.72 -16.32 -26.22
C SER A 690 -19.34 -16.11 -27.69
N LYS A 691 -19.46 -14.88 -28.18
CA LYS A 691 -19.18 -14.54 -29.59
C LYS A 691 -18.56 -13.15 -29.71
N ILE A 692 -17.63 -12.99 -30.64
CA ILE A 692 -17.07 -11.70 -31.10
C ILE A 692 -17.37 -11.56 -32.59
N ILE A 693 -18.00 -10.45 -32.98
CA ILE A 693 -18.32 -10.13 -34.37
C ILE A 693 -17.44 -8.98 -34.84
N LEU A 694 -16.68 -9.20 -35.91
CA LEU A 694 -15.77 -8.24 -36.53
C LEU A 694 -16.29 -7.83 -37.92
N PRO A 695 -16.08 -6.58 -38.36
CA PRO A 695 -16.50 -6.10 -39.67
C PRO A 695 -15.37 -6.29 -40.71
N VAL A 696 -14.86 -7.51 -40.88
CA VAL A 696 -13.70 -7.82 -41.75
C VAL A 696 -13.98 -9.08 -42.56
N GLN A 697 -13.34 -9.28 -43.71
CA GLN A 697 -13.45 -10.57 -44.41
C GLN A 697 -12.65 -11.66 -43.68
N ARG A 698 -13.05 -12.93 -43.85
CA ARG A 698 -12.36 -14.05 -43.20
C ARG A 698 -10.90 -14.13 -43.64
N GLU A 699 -10.63 -13.97 -44.93
CA GLU A 699 -9.29 -14.05 -45.52
C GLU A 699 -8.38 -12.90 -45.08
N GLU A 700 -8.96 -11.74 -44.74
CA GLU A 700 -8.24 -10.62 -44.15
C GLU A 700 -7.92 -10.89 -42.69
N PHE A 701 -8.89 -11.40 -41.93
CA PHE A 701 -8.69 -11.79 -40.55
C PHE A 701 -7.62 -12.87 -40.41
N ASP A 702 -7.66 -13.94 -41.21
CA ASP A 702 -6.71 -15.05 -41.14
C ASP A 702 -5.28 -14.57 -41.42
N TRP A 703 -5.12 -13.73 -42.45
CA TRP A 703 -3.84 -13.11 -42.75
C TRP A 703 -3.36 -12.21 -41.60
N SER A 704 -4.22 -11.36 -41.07
CA SER A 704 -3.86 -10.47 -39.96
C SER A 704 -3.61 -11.22 -38.66
N TYR A 705 -4.32 -12.31 -38.39
CA TYR A 705 -4.07 -13.17 -37.24
C TYR A 705 -2.70 -13.85 -37.35
N ALA A 706 -2.29 -14.30 -38.54
CA ALA A 706 -0.96 -14.87 -38.75
C ALA A 706 0.17 -13.85 -38.57
N ASN A 707 -0.06 -12.58 -38.94
CA ASN A 707 1.00 -11.56 -39.03
C ASN A 707 0.96 -10.49 -37.91
N ASN A 708 -0.07 -10.46 -37.06
CA ASN A 708 -0.22 -9.44 -36.01
C ASN A 708 -0.24 -10.05 -34.59
N VAL A 709 0.90 -9.91 -33.90
CA VAL A 709 1.08 -10.40 -32.52
C VAL A 709 0.07 -9.79 -31.53
N SER A 710 -0.37 -8.54 -31.75
CA SER A 710 -1.36 -7.90 -30.87
C SER A 710 -2.71 -8.60 -30.97
N LEU A 711 -3.14 -8.99 -32.17
CA LEU A 711 -4.39 -9.71 -32.40
C LEU A 711 -4.33 -11.14 -31.86
N GLN A 712 -3.21 -11.85 -32.08
CA GLN A 712 -2.96 -13.16 -31.46
C GLN A 712 -3.06 -13.09 -29.93
N SER A 713 -2.44 -12.06 -29.35
CA SER A 713 -2.49 -11.82 -27.90
C SER A 713 -3.90 -11.51 -27.41
N ALA A 714 -4.67 -10.71 -28.17
CA ALA A 714 -6.03 -10.33 -27.84
C ALA A 714 -7.01 -11.52 -27.84
N LEU A 715 -6.75 -12.54 -28.64
CA LEU A 715 -7.57 -13.74 -28.78
C LEU A 715 -6.99 -14.97 -28.08
N LYS A 716 -5.81 -14.84 -27.45
CA LYS A 716 -5.20 -15.93 -26.69
C LYS A 716 -6.16 -16.42 -25.59
N GLY A 717 -6.38 -17.72 -25.55
CA GLY A 717 -7.26 -18.38 -24.59
C GLY A 717 -8.76 -18.10 -24.78
N PHE A 718 -9.16 -17.39 -25.85
CA PHE A 718 -10.58 -17.20 -26.16
C PHE A 718 -11.17 -18.48 -26.74
N SER A 719 -12.25 -18.97 -26.13
CA SER A 719 -12.95 -20.19 -26.55
C SER A 719 -14.28 -19.94 -27.26
N GLY A 720 -14.73 -18.68 -27.34
CA GLY A 720 -15.97 -18.30 -28.01
C GLY A 720 -15.85 -18.27 -29.53
N GLN A 721 -16.97 -18.01 -30.20
CA GLN A 721 -17.03 -17.97 -31.66
C GLN A 721 -16.58 -16.60 -32.20
N ILE A 722 -15.78 -16.60 -33.27
CA ILE A 722 -15.47 -15.38 -34.04
C ILE A 722 -16.28 -15.41 -35.33
N THR A 723 -16.96 -14.30 -35.63
CA THR A 723 -17.71 -14.13 -36.87
C THR A 723 -17.33 -12.82 -37.57
N TYR A 724 -17.48 -12.79 -38.88
CA TYR A 724 -16.84 -11.81 -39.76
C TYR A 724 -17.85 -10.87 -40.45
N HIS A 725 -19.14 -11.05 -40.17
CA HIS A 725 -20.21 -10.28 -40.77
C HIS A 725 -21.12 -9.71 -39.70
N LEU A 726 -21.22 -8.38 -39.65
CA LEU A 726 -22.18 -7.70 -38.79
C LEU A 726 -23.60 -7.96 -39.28
N PRO A 727 -24.52 -8.35 -38.38
CA PRO A 727 -25.92 -8.56 -38.74
C PRO A 727 -26.60 -7.25 -39.14
N SER A 728 -27.74 -7.37 -39.80
CA SER A 728 -28.49 -6.21 -40.31
C SER A 728 -29.21 -5.48 -39.19
N HIS A 729 -28.59 -4.43 -38.65
CA HIS A 729 -29.18 -3.56 -37.62
C HIS A 729 -28.80 -2.10 -37.82
N LYS A 730 -29.71 -1.15 -37.56
CA LYS A 730 -29.47 0.29 -37.80
C LYS A 730 -28.19 0.79 -37.11
N LEU A 731 -27.97 0.42 -35.85
CA LEU A 731 -26.77 0.82 -35.08
C LEU A 731 -25.46 0.23 -35.65
N LEU A 732 -25.53 -0.97 -36.25
CA LEU A 732 -24.37 -1.64 -36.83
C LEU A 732 -24.12 -1.22 -38.28
N GLN A 733 -25.16 -0.80 -39.00
CA GLN A 733 -25.09 -0.34 -40.39
C GLN A 733 -24.55 1.09 -40.52
N VAL A 734 -24.89 2.00 -39.59
CA VAL A 734 -24.32 3.36 -39.57
C VAL A 734 -22.79 3.33 -39.40
N ALA A 735 -22.26 2.24 -38.85
CA ALA A 735 -20.83 2.02 -38.66
C ALA A 735 -20.16 1.17 -39.78
N LYS A 736 -20.85 0.88 -40.90
CA LYS A 736 -20.32 0.10 -42.05
C LYS A 736 -19.44 0.90 -43.02
N ASN A 737 -19.25 2.19 -42.81
CA ASN A 737 -18.30 2.98 -43.63
C ASN A 737 -16.89 2.63 -43.14
N THR A 738 -16.20 1.62 -43.66
CA THR A 738 -15.48 1.72 -44.94
C THR A 738 -14.93 0.31 -45.25
N GLN A 739 -15.04 -0.17 -46.50
CA GLN A 739 -14.26 -1.34 -46.94
C GLN A 739 -12.79 -0.90 -47.09
N PHE A 740 -11.94 -1.20 -46.12
CA PHE A 740 -10.50 -1.01 -46.21
C PHE A 740 -9.81 -2.37 -46.31
N SER A 741 -8.93 -2.53 -47.29
CA SER A 741 -8.00 -3.67 -47.32
C SER A 741 -7.00 -3.48 -46.19
N LEU A 742 -7.09 -4.34 -45.19
CA LEU A 742 -6.24 -4.29 -44.00
C LEU A 742 -4.87 -4.94 -44.21
N ARG A 743 -4.63 -5.50 -45.41
CA ARG A 743 -3.31 -5.97 -45.81
C ARG A 743 -2.45 -4.75 -46.14
N PRO A 744 -1.28 -4.60 -45.49
CA PRO A 744 -0.31 -3.60 -45.88
C PRO A 744 0.01 -3.76 -47.37
N LYS A 745 0.04 -2.64 -48.10
CA LYS A 745 0.50 -2.61 -49.50
C LYS A 745 2.03 -2.59 -49.54
N ASN A 746 2.66 -3.56 -48.89
CA ASN A 746 4.09 -3.75 -48.87
C ASN A 746 4.42 -5.21 -49.25
N SER A 747 5.65 -5.44 -49.67
CA SER A 747 6.15 -6.74 -50.07
C SER A 747 7.39 -7.09 -49.25
N GLN A 748 7.55 -8.37 -48.92
CA GLN A 748 8.78 -8.88 -48.31
C GLN A 748 9.90 -9.06 -49.34
N GLU A 749 9.54 -9.11 -50.62
CA GLU A 749 10.47 -9.20 -51.75
C GLU A 749 10.40 -7.92 -52.60
N PRO A 750 11.51 -7.49 -53.22
CA PRO A 750 11.50 -6.35 -54.13
C PRO A 750 10.43 -6.51 -55.23
N VAL A 751 9.65 -5.46 -55.45
CA VAL A 751 8.59 -5.44 -56.47
C VAL A 751 9.15 -5.07 -57.83
N GLN A 752 8.47 -5.49 -58.89
CA GLN A 752 8.78 -5.03 -60.25
C GLN A 752 8.38 -3.55 -60.37
N GLY A 753 9.36 -2.65 -60.34
CA GLY A 753 9.17 -1.20 -60.34
C GLY A 753 10.47 -0.43 -60.11
N PRO A 754 10.46 0.91 -60.18
CA PRO A 754 11.65 1.73 -59.97
C PRO A 754 12.23 1.53 -58.56
N THR A 755 13.57 1.55 -58.47
CA THR A 755 14.28 1.53 -57.19
C THR A 755 14.67 2.96 -56.82
N VAL A 756 14.14 3.41 -55.68
CA VAL A 756 14.14 4.80 -55.25
C VAL A 756 14.93 4.90 -53.95
N PHE A 757 15.99 5.69 -53.95
CA PHE A 757 16.84 5.96 -52.80
C PHE A 757 16.45 7.29 -52.18
N THR A 758 16.38 7.36 -50.85
CA THR A 758 16.03 8.58 -50.12
C THR A 758 17.04 8.85 -49.01
N ASP A 759 17.39 10.12 -48.83
CA ASP A 759 18.32 10.61 -47.79
C ASP A 759 17.91 12.02 -47.34
N GLY A 760 18.20 12.40 -46.10
CA GLY A 760 17.81 13.67 -45.51
C GLY A 760 18.83 14.25 -44.53
N SER A 761 19.32 15.46 -44.80
CA SER A 761 20.26 16.15 -43.90
C SER A 761 19.57 17.16 -42.99
N GLY A 762 19.48 16.84 -41.70
CA GLY A 762 18.96 17.76 -40.69
C GLY A 762 19.80 19.04 -40.49
N LYS A 763 21.07 19.06 -40.93
CA LYS A 763 21.92 20.27 -40.85
C LYS A 763 21.60 21.28 -41.95
N THR A 764 21.23 20.81 -43.13
CA THR A 764 20.96 21.66 -44.30
C THR A 764 19.48 21.78 -44.62
N GLY A 765 18.62 20.99 -43.96
CA GLY A 765 17.19 20.90 -44.27
C GLY A 765 16.90 20.19 -45.59
N LYS A 766 17.91 19.67 -46.30
CA LYS A 766 17.76 19.09 -47.64
C LYS A 766 17.30 17.64 -47.59
N ALA A 767 16.19 17.36 -48.25
CA ALA A 767 15.64 16.02 -48.50
C ALA A 767 15.88 15.65 -49.96
N ILE A 768 16.47 14.48 -50.22
CA ILE A 768 16.87 14.04 -51.55
C ILE A 768 16.19 12.71 -51.86
N VAL A 769 15.67 12.58 -53.09
CA VAL A 769 15.15 11.34 -53.65
C VAL A 769 15.84 11.10 -54.98
N THR A 770 16.43 9.93 -55.18
CA THR A 770 17.07 9.56 -56.46
C THR A 770 16.55 8.23 -56.96
N TRP A 771 16.42 8.09 -58.27
CA TRP A 771 16.05 6.83 -58.90
C TRP A 771 16.66 6.75 -60.29
N GLN A 772 16.70 5.55 -60.85
CA GLN A 772 17.18 5.32 -62.20
C GLN A 772 16.01 5.23 -63.18
N ASP A 773 16.06 6.03 -64.25
CA ASP A 773 15.13 5.97 -65.38
C ASP A 773 15.93 5.62 -66.65
N GLY A 774 15.85 4.35 -67.08
CA GLY A 774 16.73 3.80 -68.10
C GLY A 774 18.21 3.79 -67.66
N SER A 775 19.05 4.54 -68.38
CA SER A 775 20.49 4.66 -68.07
C SER A 775 20.83 5.92 -67.26
N GLU A 776 19.87 6.81 -66.99
CA GLU A 776 20.10 8.11 -66.35
C GLU A 776 19.60 8.14 -64.90
N TRP A 777 20.36 8.83 -64.05
CA TRP A 777 19.96 9.08 -62.67
C TRP A 777 19.13 10.36 -62.58
N GLN A 778 17.95 10.24 -61.99
CA GLN A 778 17.07 11.35 -61.68
C GLN A 778 17.21 11.74 -60.22
N VAL A 779 17.07 13.04 -59.94
CA VAL A 779 17.16 13.60 -58.58
C VAL A 779 15.98 14.54 -58.35
N LEU A 780 15.31 14.37 -57.22
CA LEU A 780 14.29 15.27 -56.70
C LEU A 780 14.78 15.81 -55.35
N GLU A 781 14.88 17.13 -55.25
CA GLU A 781 15.33 17.83 -54.05
C GLU A 781 14.14 18.57 -53.41
N GLY A 782 14.01 18.41 -52.09
CA GLY A 782 13.07 19.13 -51.26
C GLY A 782 13.79 19.76 -50.07
N HIS A 783 13.08 20.64 -49.38
CA HIS A 783 13.58 21.32 -48.19
C HIS A 783 12.55 21.23 -47.07
N GLU A 784 13.01 20.90 -45.86
CA GLU A 784 12.21 20.83 -44.65
C GLU A 784 13.04 21.31 -43.46
N ASP A 785 12.56 22.32 -42.74
CA ASP A 785 13.23 22.83 -41.55
C ASP A 785 12.89 21.93 -40.36
N GLY A 786 13.91 21.37 -39.69
CA GLY A 786 13.67 20.58 -38.48
C GLY A 786 14.77 19.59 -38.15
N SER A 787 14.39 18.51 -37.46
CA SER A 787 15.29 17.42 -37.12
C SER A 787 15.63 16.58 -38.35
N ALA A 788 16.74 15.84 -38.31
CA ALA A 788 17.10 14.89 -39.36
C ALA A 788 15.94 13.91 -39.66
N GLN A 789 15.23 13.43 -38.61
CA GLN A 789 14.05 12.56 -38.78
C GLN A 789 12.95 13.19 -39.64
N LEU A 790 12.72 14.49 -39.52
CA LEU A 790 11.69 15.18 -40.30
C LEU A 790 12.11 15.34 -41.76
N VAL A 791 13.39 15.66 -42.01
CA VAL A 791 13.96 15.78 -43.36
C VAL A 791 13.99 14.43 -44.08
N GLU A 792 14.39 13.37 -43.38
CA GLU A 792 14.33 11.98 -43.86
C GLU A 792 12.90 11.56 -44.23
N LEU A 793 11.95 11.86 -43.34
CA LEU A 793 10.53 11.58 -43.59
C LEU A 793 10.02 12.38 -44.79
N LYS A 794 10.45 13.63 -44.96
CA LYS A 794 10.12 14.43 -46.14
C LYS A 794 10.64 13.76 -47.42
N ALA A 795 11.87 13.24 -47.42
CA ALA A 795 12.41 12.51 -48.57
C ALA A 795 11.54 11.30 -48.94
N ALA A 796 11.14 10.50 -47.95
CA ALA A 796 10.24 9.39 -48.16
C ALA A 796 8.86 9.81 -48.69
N VAL A 797 8.26 10.86 -48.12
CA VAL A 797 6.97 11.40 -48.57
C VAL A 797 7.05 11.83 -50.04
N MET A 798 8.12 12.52 -50.42
CA MET A 798 8.33 12.93 -51.81
C MET A 798 8.44 11.72 -52.76
N ALA A 799 9.09 10.64 -52.33
CA ALA A 799 9.11 9.39 -53.10
C ALA A 799 7.69 8.80 -53.26
N PHE A 800 6.90 8.73 -52.18
CA PHE A 800 5.52 8.25 -52.24
C PHE A 800 4.62 9.14 -53.11
N GLU A 801 4.79 10.47 -53.06
CA GLU A 801 4.07 11.42 -53.91
C GLU A 801 4.44 11.28 -55.39
N LYS A 802 5.70 10.98 -55.69
CA LYS A 802 6.19 10.79 -57.06
C LYS A 802 5.67 9.49 -57.68
N PHE A 803 5.71 8.40 -56.92
CA PHE A 803 5.42 7.04 -57.41
C PHE A 803 4.04 6.52 -56.95
N PHE A 804 3.09 7.39 -56.60
CA PHE A 804 1.81 6.98 -56.02
C PHE A 804 0.94 6.07 -56.92
N GLN A 805 1.17 6.04 -58.23
CA GLN A 805 0.40 5.27 -59.20
C GLN A 805 0.99 3.90 -59.54
N GLU A 806 2.22 3.60 -59.12
CA GLU A 806 2.92 2.36 -59.48
C GLU A 806 3.63 1.72 -58.28
N PRO A 807 3.84 0.39 -58.28
CA PRO A 807 4.70 -0.24 -57.28
C PRO A 807 6.15 0.23 -57.45
N PHE A 808 6.84 0.54 -56.34
CA PHE A 808 8.25 0.93 -56.36
C PHE A 808 8.99 0.38 -55.14
N ASN A 809 10.32 0.30 -55.22
CA ASN A 809 11.18 -0.15 -54.12
C ASN A 809 11.79 1.08 -53.43
N LEU A 810 11.38 1.34 -52.18
CA LEU A 810 11.95 2.42 -51.36
C LEU A 810 13.19 1.90 -50.60
N ILE A 811 14.34 2.50 -50.85
CA ILE A 811 15.60 2.26 -50.13
C ILE A 811 15.95 3.51 -49.32
N THR A 812 16.06 3.35 -48.01
CA THR A 812 16.43 4.40 -47.07
C THR A 812 17.41 3.83 -46.05
N ASP A 813 18.39 4.63 -45.64
CA ASP A 813 19.28 4.34 -44.51
C ASP A 813 18.68 4.80 -43.16
N SER A 814 17.56 5.53 -43.20
CA SER A 814 16.80 5.93 -42.02
C SER A 814 15.92 4.79 -41.51
N ALA A 815 16.39 4.12 -40.45
CA ALA A 815 15.61 3.09 -39.73
C ALA A 815 14.24 3.62 -39.24
N TYR A 816 14.14 4.92 -38.95
CA TYR A 816 12.90 5.58 -38.57
C TYR A 816 11.87 5.59 -39.71
N VAL A 817 12.30 5.98 -40.92
CA VAL A 817 11.45 5.97 -42.12
C VAL A 817 11.06 4.53 -42.47
N ALA A 818 12.00 3.59 -42.41
CA ALA A 818 11.75 2.18 -42.70
C ALA A 818 10.65 1.59 -41.79
N ASP A 819 10.73 1.79 -40.47
CA ASP A 819 9.71 1.27 -39.53
C ASP A 819 8.35 1.95 -39.71
N ILE A 820 8.31 3.26 -39.98
CA ILE A 820 7.06 3.98 -40.23
C ILE A 820 6.41 3.51 -41.53
N ALA A 821 7.16 3.43 -42.62
CA ALA A 821 6.65 3.02 -43.93
C ALA A 821 6.02 1.61 -43.88
N GLN A 822 6.57 0.70 -43.07
CA GLN A 822 6.00 -0.63 -42.84
C GLN A 822 4.63 -0.61 -42.15
N ARG A 823 4.31 0.45 -41.39
CA ARG A 823 3.13 0.54 -40.51
C ARG A 823 2.03 1.48 -41.00
N LEU A 824 2.29 2.37 -41.96
CA LEU A 824 1.36 3.44 -42.34
C LEU A 824 0.04 2.94 -42.97
N GLY A 825 0.01 1.73 -43.53
CA GLY A 825 -1.20 1.14 -44.14
C GLY A 825 -2.36 1.04 -43.13
N CYS A 826 -3.42 1.82 -43.34
CA CYS A 826 -4.62 1.86 -42.49
C CYS A 826 -4.29 2.10 -40.99
N SER A 827 -3.34 2.99 -40.71
CA SER A 827 -2.95 3.39 -39.35
C SER A 827 -3.66 4.68 -38.89
N VAL A 828 -4.01 4.73 -37.61
CA VAL A 828 -4.38 5.98 -36.93
C VAL A 828 -3.10 6.61 -36.38
N LEU A 829 -2.87 7.86 -36.77
CA LEU A 829 -1.75 8.63 -36.27
C LEU A 829 -2.13 9.27 -34.94
N LYS A 830 -1.23 9.20 -33.97
CA LYS A 830 -1.31 10.04 -32.78
C LYS A 830 -1.05 11.47 -33.20
N GLU A 831 -1.92 12.37 -32.79
CA GLU A 831 -1.64 13.79 -32.97
C GLU A 831 -0.50 14.17 -32.02
N THR A 832 0.68 14.37 -32.59
CA THR A 832 1.80 14.95 -31.87
C THR A 832 1.72 16.46 -32.00
N ASN A 833 1.09 17.12 -31.03
CA ASN A 833 1.46 18.50 -30.77
C ASN A 833 2.92 18.49 -30.35
N VAL A 834 3.81 18.90 -31.27
CA VAL A 834 5.18 19.26 -30.93
C VAL A 834 5.05 20.48 -30.02
N THR A 835 4.91 20.22 -28.73
CA THR A 835 5.19 21.25 -27.75
C THR A 835 6.69 21.44 -27.87
N GLN A 836 7.14 22.47 -28.57
CA GLN A 836 8.53 22.89 -28.41
C GLN A 836 8.70 23.20 -26.93
N VAL A 837 9.35 22.29 -26.21
CA VAL A 837 9.67 22.49 -24.81
C VAL A 837 10.84 23.47 -24.80
N ALA A 838 10.53 24.77 -24.86
CA ALA A 838 11.50 25.85 -24.62
C ALA A 838 12.11 25.81 -23.19
N LYS A 839 11.76 24.81 -22.37
CA LYS A 839 12.04 24.71 -20.93
C LYS A 839 13.36 24.03 -20.55
N PHE A 840 14.38 24.04 -21.41
CA PHE A 840 15.73 23.90 -20.86
C PHE A 840 16.33 25.24 -20.43
N GLY A 841 15.77 26.38 -20.81
CA GLY A 841 16.26 27.69 -20.36
C GLY A 841 17.78 27.79 -20.49
N ARG A 842 18.49 27.92 -19.37
CA ARG A 842 19.96 27.98 -19.32
C ARG A 842 20.67 26.64 -19.51
N LEU A 843 20.01 25.48 -19.43
CA LEU A 843 20.55 24.11 -19.51
C LEU A 843 20.28 23.43 -20.86
N LYS A 844 20.30 24.18 -21.96
CA LYS A 844 19.89 23.71 -23.30
C LYS A 844 20.87 22.76 -24.00
N TYR A 845 22.03 22.48 -23.40
CA TYR A 845 23.10 21.70 -24.03
C TYR A 845 23.14 20.30 -23.40
N VAL A 846 22.64 19.29 -24.11
CA VAL A 846 22.66 17.90 -23.65
C VAL A 846 23.92 17.24 -24.17
N HIS A 847 24.81 16.88 -23.26
CA HIS A 847 26.00 16.09 -23.55
C HIS A 847 25.64 14.61 -23.46
N VAL A 848 26.10 13.82 -24.43
CA VAL A 848 25.79 12.39 -24.53
C VAL A 848 27.09 11.62 -24.76
N THR A 849 27.32 10.59 -23.95
CA THR A 849 28.38 9.61 -24.11
C THR A 849 27.76 8.25 -24.35
N VAL A 850 28.27 7.55 -25.35
CA VAL A 850 27.87 6.18 -25.67
C VAL A 850 29.08 5.29 -25.48
N ASP A 851 28.95 4.26 -24.67
CA ASP A 851 29.91 3.17 -24.67
C ASP A 851 29.62 2.26 -25.87
N THR A 852 30.55 2.26 -26.83
CA THR A 852 30.41 1.50 -28.07
C THR A 852 30.55 -0.01 -27.87
N PHE A 853 31.07 -0.48 -26.73
CA PHE A 853 31.22 -1.90 -26.42
C PHE A 853 29.96 -2.47 -25.75
N SER A 854 29.45 -1.79 -24.70
CA SER A 854 28.23 -2.24 -24.00
C SER A 854 26.92 -1.71 -24.60
N SER A 855 26.99 -0.77 -25.57
CA SER A 855 25.85 -0.04 -26.12
C SER A 855 25.08 0.80 -25.08
N VAL A 856 25.64 1.01 -23.89
CA VAL A 856 25.03 1.82 -22.83
C VAL A 856 25.28 3.31 -23.12
N MET A 857 24.22 4.12 -23.03
CA MET A 857 24.25 5.55 -23.30
C MET A 857 24.00 6.34 -22.01
N TRP A 858 24.80 7.36 -21.77
CA TRP A 858 24.64 8.32 -20.67
C TRP A 858 24.48 9.74 -21.22
N ALA A 859 23.46 10.45 -20.74
CA ALA A 859 23.17 11.82 -21.18
C ALA A 859 22.96 12.75 -19.97
N SER A 860 23.49 13.97 -20.03
CA SER A 860 23.25 14.98 -18.99
C SER A 860 23.12 16.38 -19.58
N ALA A 861 22.19 17.17 -19.05
CA ALA A 861 21.94 18.55 -19.49
C ALA A 861 22.82 19.56 -18.74
N HIS A 862 23.46 20.47 -19.48
CA HIS A 862 24.42 21.47 -18.99
C HIS A 862 24.17 22.86 -19.56
N THR A 863 24.82 23.86 -18.95
CA THR A 863 24.58 25.27 -19.27
C THR A 863 25.31 25.79 -20.51
N GLY A 864 26.23 25.01 -21.07
CA GLY A 864 27.06 25.36 -22.22
C GLY A 864 27.95 24.18 -22.62
N GLU A 865 28.75 24.37 -23.68
CA GLU A 865 29.64 23.34 -24.25
C GLU A 865 31.11 23.50 -23.81
N LYS A 866 31.38 24.32 -22.78
CA LYS A 866 32.75 24.61 -22.33
C LYS A 866 33.36 23.40 -21.61
N ALA A 867 34.68 23.34 -21.54
CA ALA A 867 35.41 22.24 -20.88
C ALA A 867 34.89 21.89 -19.48
N ARG A 868 34.45 22.88 -18.69
CA ARG A 868 33.86 22.66 -17.35
C ARG A 868 32.54 21.87 -17.39
N ASP A 869 31.72 22.10 -18.40
CA ASP A 869 30.41 21.47 -18.59
C ASP A 869 30.62 20.04 -19.13
N VAL A 870 31.61 19.87 -20.02
CA VAL A 870 32.10 18.57 -20.50
C VAL A 870 32.66 17.72 -19.35
N ILE A 871 33.50 18.30 -18.48
CA ILE A 871 34.06 17.61 -17.31
C ILE A 871 32.95 17.20 -16.34
N ALA A 872 31.92 18.04 -16.16
CA ALA A 872 30.77 17.71 -15.33
C ALA A 872 29.96 16.53 -15.91
N HIS A 873 29.75 16.50 -17.23
CA HIS A 873 29.14 15.36 -17.91
C HIS A 873 29.96 14.06 -17.73
N TRP A 874 31.27 14.11 -17.96
CA TRP A 874 32.14 12.93 -17.83
C TRP A 874 32.26 12.42 -16.40
N ARG A 875 32.28 13.30 -15.40
CA ARG A 875 32.24 12.87 -13.98
C ARG A 875 30.97 12.10 -13.65
N GLN A 876 29.84 12.53 -14.18
CA GLN A 876 28.57 11.82 -14.02
C GLN A 876 28.56 10.51 -14.80
N ALA A 877 29.09 10.52 -16.04
CA ALA A 877 29.20 9.33 -16.86
C ALA A 877 30.10 8.27 -16.20
N PHE A 878 31.27 8.62 -15.67
CA PHE A 878 32.18 7.68 -15.01
C PHE A 878 31.62 7.11 -13.72
N ALA A 879 30.82 7.89 -12.99
CA ALA A 879 30.16 7.38 -11.80
C ALA A 879 29.15 6.26 -12.13
N VAL A 880 28.63 6.22 -13.36
CA VAL A 880 27.56 5.29 -13.76
C VAL A 880 28.07 4.19 -14.69
N LEU A 881 28.97 4.53 -15.61
CA LEU A 881 29.52 3.63 -16.63
C LEU A 881 30.90 3.09 -16.27
N GLY A 882 31.51 3.57 -15.17
CA GLY A 882 32.91 3.32 -14.86
C GLY A 882 33.87 4.17 -15.69
N ILE A 883 35.17 4.12 -15.36
CA ILE A 883 36.21 4.84 -16.10
C ILE A 883 36.58 4.00 -17.33
N PRO A 884 36.39 4.50 -18.56
CA PRO A 884 36.68 3.76 -19.77
C PRO A 884 38.19 3.65 -20.00
N SER A 885 38.61 2.56 -20.64
CA SER A 885 40.01 2.33 -21.03
C SER A 885 40.48 3.24 -22.18
N ALA A 886 39.55 3.73 -23.01
CA ALA A 886 39.82 4.71 -24.07
C ALA A 886 38.58 5.58 -24.34
N VAL A 887 38.78 6.87 -24.58
CA VAL A 887 37.71 7.81 -24.95
C VAL A 887 37.92 8.26 -26.39
N LYS A 888 36.96 7.98 -27.27
CA LYS A 888 36.94 8.47 -28.66
C LYS A 888 36.14 9.77 -28.70
N THR A 889 36.76 10.86 -29.16
CA THR A 889 36.11 12.17 -29.26
C THR A 889 36.10 12.62 -30.72
N ASP A 890 34.97 12.49 -31.39
CA ASP A 890 34.76 12.94 -32.79
C ASP A 890 34.13 14.34 -32.86
N SER A 891 34.02 15.03 -31.72
CA SER A 891 33.17 16.20 -31.56
C SER A 891 33.95 17.43 -31.00
N GLY A 892 34.56 18.22 -31.88
CA GLY A 892 34.98 19.61 -31.61
C GLY A 892 36.22 19.85 -30.71
N PRO A 893 36.83 21.06 -30.77
CA PRO A 893 38.15 21.35 -30.20
C PRO A 893 38.21 21.36 -28.65
N ALA A 894 37.07 21.34 -27.95
CA ALA A 894 37.03 21.26 -26.49
C ALA A 894 37.29 19.84 -25.94
N TYR A 895 37.36 18.82 -26.82
CA TYR A 895 37.55 17.42 -26.47
C TYR A 895 38.92 16.85 -26.88
N ALA A 896 39.85 17.70 -27.35
CA ALA A 896 41.20 17.27 -27.71
C ALA A 896 42.11 17.20 -26.46
N SER A 897 42.61 16.00 -26.16
CA SER A 897 43.65 15.73 -25.16
C SER A 897 45.01 16.20 -25.66
N GLN A 898 45.71 17.03 -24.86
CA GLN A 898 47.18 17.02 -24.82
C GLN A 898 47.67 17.12 -23.36
N GLN A 899 48.63 16.24 -23.06
CA GLN A 899 49.57 16.23 -21.93
C GLN A 899 49.07 15.68 -20.59
N ALA A 900 49.10 14.34 -20.50
CA ALA A 900 49.33 13.61 -19.26
C ALA A 900 50.80 13.17 -19.21
N SER A 901 51.68 14.06 -18.73
CA SER A 901 53.02 13.75 -18.19
C SER A 901 53.72 15.07 -17.85
N ASP A 902 53.82 15.40 -16.56
CA ASP A 902 54.99 16.06 -15.94
C ASP A 902 54.63 16.58 -14.55
N GLY A 903 55.49 16.25 -13.57
CA GLY A 903 55.70 17.08 -12.38
C GLY A 903 55.39 16.45 -11.03
N GLU A 904 56.33 15.66 -10.52
CA GLU A 904 56.62 15.59 -9.09
C GLU A 904 56.66 17.01 -8.50
N GLN A 905 55.73 17.34 -7.61
CA GLN A 905 55.90 18.42 -6.65
C GLN A 905 55.41 17.94 -5.28
N GLN A 906 56.35 17.80 -4.35
CA GLN A 906 56.10 17.64 -2.92
C GLN A 906 55.17 18.76 -2.41
N PRO A 907 54.13 18.43 -1.61
CA PRO A 907 53.19 19.43 -1.11
C PRO A 907 53.85 20.36 -0.09
N ARG A 908 53.69 21.68 -0.26
CA ARG A 908 54.15 22.66 0.72
C ARG A 908 53.31 22.54 2.00
N ALA A 909 53.92 22.83 3.15
CA ALA A 909 53.33 22.74 4.51
C ALA A 909 51.97 23.46 4.77
N LYS A 910 51.41 24.20 3.80
CA LYS A 910 50.04 24.73 3.87
C LYS A 910 48.95 23.73 3.44
N ASP A 911 49.29 22.69 2.69
CA ASP A 911 48.33 21.71 2.14
C ASP A 911 48.02 20.54 3.11
N LEU A 912 48.94 20.21 4.02
CA LEU A 912 48.79 19.14 5.01
C LEU A 912 47.64 19.37 6.02
N ARG A 913 47.27 20.64 6.29
CA ARG A 913 46.13 20.97 7.16
C ARG A 913 44.77 20.70 6.53
N GLY A 914 44.69 20.60 5.20
CA GLY A 914 43.48 20.20 4.46
C GLY A 914 43.24 18.70 4.60
N LEU A 915 44.29 17.91 4.39
CA LEU A 915 44.27 16.43 4.49
C LEU A 915 43.92 15.91 5.89
N ARG A 916 44.16 16.71 6.95
CA ARG A 916 43.74 16.36 8.32
C ARG A 916 42.24 16.02 8.42
N LYS A 917 41.38 16.66 7.63
CA LYS A 917 39.93 16.39 7.68
C LYS A 917 39.62 14.96 7.22
N ASP A 918 40.40 14.44 6.29
CA ASP A 918 40.15 13.15 5.64
C ASP A 918 40.74 12.00 6.48
N TYR A 919 41.83 12.24 7.21
CA TYR A 919 42.50 11.22 8.02
C TYR A 919 42.18 11.21 9.52
N ARG A 920 41.52 12.24 10.07
CA ARG A 920 41.22 12.33 11.51
C ARG A 920 40.10 11.36 11.92
N ARG A 921 40.24 10.68 13.07
CA ARG A 921 39.20 9.83 13.67
C ARG A 921 37.96 10.63 14.02
N GLN A 922 36.77 10.08 13.75
CA GLN A 922 35.51 10.74 14.13
C GLN A 922 35.18 10.50 15.62
N PRO A 923 34.35 11.35 16.27
CA PRO A 923 34.12 11.30 17.72
C PRO A 923 33.54 9.98 18.26
N ASP A 924 32.75 9.26 17.46
CA ASP A 924 32.08 8.00 17.82
C ASP A 924 32.60 6.79 17.02
N GLU A 925 33.71 6.96 16.31
CA GLU A 925 34.33 5.93 15.47
C GLU A 925 35.34 5.10 16.29
N SER A 926 35.24 3.78 16.20
CA SER A 926 36.20 2.88 16.84
C SER A 926 37.58 3.02 16.20
N ILE A 927 38.64 2.66 16.92
CA ILE A 927 40.01 2.73 16.38
C ILE A 927 40.17 1.82 15.15
N ILE A 928 39.62 0.61 15.19
CA ILE A 928 39.71 -0.31 14.05
C ILE A 928 38.93 0.24 12.84
N SER A 929 37.71 0.74 13.05
CA SER A 929 36.92 1.32 11.95
C SER A 929 37.63 2.53 11.33
N TRP A 930 38.29 3.34 12.16
CA TRP A 930 39.11 4.45 11.71
C TRP A 930 40.32 4.01 10.89
N LEU A 931 41.01 2.94 11.30
CA LEU A 931 42.14 2.38 10.55
C LEU A 931 41.70 1.88 9.16
N VAL A 932 40.58 1.15 9.07
CA VAL A 932 40.07 0.73 7.74
C VAL A 932 39.78 1.96 6.86
N ARG A 933 39.16 3.01 7.43
CA ARG A 933 38.90 4.24 6.69
C ARG A 933 40.17 4.99 6.30
N LEU A 934 41.20 4.95 7.15
CA LEU A 934 42.51 5.54 6.87
C LEU A 934 43.19 4.84 5.68
N TRP A 935 43.07 3.51 5.60
CA TRP A 935 43.52 2.72 4.46
C TRP A 935 42.75 3.09 3.18
N ASP A 936 41.42 3.07 3.21
CA ASP A 936 40.58 3.40 2.04
C ASP A 936 40.79 4.84 1.54
N ALA A 937 41.21 5.77 2.43
CA ALA A 937 41.57 7.14 2.09
C ALA A 937 42.99 7.29 1.50
N ALA A 938 43.66 6.18 1.16
CA ALA A 938 45.04 6.13 0.66
C ALA A 938 46.10 6.61 1.67
N GLY A 939 45.90 6.31 2.96
CA GLY A 939 46.87 6.59 4.02
C GLY A 939 48.25 5.94 3.78
N GLU A 940 48.31 4.81 3.08
CA GLU A 940 49.57 4.15 2.70
C GLU A 940 50.36 4.93 1.64
N ALA A 941 49.67 5.61 0.72
CA ALA A 941 50.32 6.43 -0.31
C ALA A 941 50.82 7.78 0.23
N THR A 942 50.46 8.15 1.46
CA THR A 942 50.81 9.43 2.08
C THR A 942 52.09 9.30 2.90
N ILE A 943 53.24 9.53 2.28
CA ILE A 943 54.56 9.50 2.94
C ILE A 943 54.82 10.83 3.66
N LEU A 944 55.21 10.76 4.93
CA LEU A 944 55.47 11.92 5.78
C LEU A 944 56.78 11.74 6.55
N ASP A 945 57.55 12.81 6.67
CA ASP A 945 58.65 12.88 7.65
C ASP A 945 58.16 13.28 9.05
N GLY A 946 59.04 13.18 10.06
CA GLY A 946 58.67 13.49 11.45
C GLY A 946 58.26 14.95 11.69
N THR A 947 58.66 15.88 10.81
CA THR A 947 58.30 17.31 10.88
C THR A 947 56.94 17.55 10.22
N GLU A 948 56.65 16.90 9.10
CA GLU A 948 55.37 16.93 8.39
C GLU A 948 54.25 16.27 9.21
N ALA A 949 54.53 15.15 9.87
CA ALA A 949 53.62 14.48 10.79
C ALA A 949 53.20 15.41 11.96
N ARG A 950 54.15 16.19 12.50
CA ARG A 950 53.84 17.21 13.53
C ARG A 950 52.94 18.34 13.02
N HIS A 951 53.00 18.67 11.72
CA HIS A 951 52.15 19.71 11.13
C HIS A 951 50.70 19.24 10.85
N LEU A 952 50.44 17.94 10.73
CA LEU A 952 49.09 17.37 10.65
C LEU A 952 48.30 17.53 11.95
N GLY A 953 48.98 17.48 13.10
CA GLY A 953 48.38 17.56 14.43
C GLY A 953 47.57 16.31 14.81
N SER A 954 46.86 16.35 15.95
CA SER A 954 46.11 15.19 16.49
C SER A 954 45.12 14.59 15.49
N LEU A 955 45.27 13.28 15.21
CA LEU A 955 44.41 12.50 14.32
C LEU A 955 43.58 11.47 15.09
N SER A 956 44.16 10.81 16.09
CA SER A 956 43.51 9.72 16.83
C SER A 956 42.60 10.21 17.97
N HIS A 957 42.78 11.46 18.43
CA HIS A 957 42.23 11.97 19.69
C HIS A 957 42.74 11.26 20.95
N ASP A 958 43.76 10.40 20.83
CA ASP A 958 44.51 9.82 21.95
C ASP A 958 45.90 10.48 21.99
N PRO A 959 46.24 11.23 23.06
CA PRO A 959 47.49 11.97 23.14
C PRO A 959 48.73 11.07 23.13
N VAL A 960 48.63 9.82 23.62
CA VAL A 960 49.75 8.87 23.62
C VAL A 960 50.03 8.39 22.20
N MET A 961 48.97 8.00 21.48
CA MET A 961 49.10 7.58 20.09
C MET A 961 49.58 8.71 19.17
N ASP A 962 49.00 9.91 19.33
CA ASP A 962 49.40 11.06 18.52
C ASP A 962 50.86 11.47 18.80
N GLN A 963 51.35 11.29 20.03
CA GLN A 963 52.75 11.57 20.37
C GLN A 963 53.70 10.55 19.74
N GLU A 964 53.36 9.26 19.76
CA GLU A 964 54.21 8.21 19.19
C GLU A 964 54.26 8.29 17.66
N MET A 965 53.14 8.60 17.02
CA MET A 965 53.07 8.84 15.57
C MET A 965 54.02 9.97 15.10
N MET A 966 54.33 10.93 15.98
CA MET A 966 55.19 12.07 15.73
C MET A 966 56.67 11.83 16.10
N ARG A 967 57.00 10.69 16.71
CA ARG A 967 58.34 10.35 17.21
C ARG A 967 59.28 9.85 16.11
N GLU A 968 58.76 9.11 15.14
CA GLU A 968 59.54 8.55 14.03
C GLU A 968 60.04 9.66 13.08
N ALA A 969 61.36 9.81 12.99
CA ALA A 969 61.99 10.89 12.23
C ALA A 969 62.12 10.57 10.73
N SER A 970 62.19 9.28 10.37
CA SER A 970 62.39 8.83 8.99
C SER A 970 61.12 8.98 8.13
N PRO A 971 61.21 9.32 6.83
CA PRO A 971 60.04 9.36 5.95
C PRO A 971 59.39 7.98 5.79
N CYS A 972 58.13 7.84 6.18
CA CYS A 972 57.36 6.61 6.02
C CYS A 972 55.86 6.91 5.88
N SER A 973 55.07 5.94 5.43
CA SER A 973 53.64 6.15 5.18
C SER A 973 52.89 6.48 6.46
N LEU A 974 51.83 7.29 6.34
CA LEU A 974 50.94 7.61 7.44
C LEU A 974 50.31 6.33 8.02
N TRP A 975 50.01 5.36 7.17
CA TRP A 975 49.52 4.04 7.57
C TRP A 975 50.49 3.31 8.52
N ILE A 976 51.76 3.21 8.16
CA ILE A 976 52.79 2.53 8.98
C ILE A 976 52.98 3.26 10.32
N ARG A 977 53.02 4.60 10.30
CA ARG A 977 53.16 5.41 11.52
C ARG A 977 52.00 5.21 12.49
N VAL A 978 50.77 5.14 11.97
CA VAL A 978 49.57 4.96 12.80
C VAL A 978 49.48 3.52 13.32
N LEU A 979 49.77 2.50 12.51
CA LEU A 979 49.77 1.11 12.96
C LEU A 979 50.77 0.88 14.11
N GLY A 980 52.00 1.39 13.98
CA GLY A 980 53.00 1.29 15.05
C GLY A 980 52.57 1.99 16.35
N SER A 981 51.98 3.17 16.22
CA SER A 981 51.44 3.92 17.36
C SER A 981 50.26 3.20 18.05
N VAL A 982 49.40 2.51 17.30
CA VAL A 982 48.33 1.67 17.86
C VAL A 982 48.92 0.44 18.56
N ALA A 983 49.91 -0.23 17.96
CA ALA A 983 50.58 -1.39 18.53
C ALA A 983 51.31 -1.07 19.85
N GLU A 984 51.88 0.14 19.99
CA GLU A 984 52.48 0.57 21.25
C GLU A 984 51.44 0.93 22.33
N ARG A 985 50.23 1.35 21.92
CA ARG A 985 49.16 1.78 22.84
C ARG A 985 48.34 0.61 23.40
N TYR A 986 48.13 -0.44 22.60
CA TYR A 986 47.28 -1.59 22.90
C TYR A 986 48.14 -2.85 23.10
N LEU A 987 47.84 -3.67 24.10
CA LEU A 987 48.70 -4.81 24.47
C LEU A 987 48.44 -6.05 23.62
N CYS A 988 47.24 -6.21 23.09
CA CYS A 988 46.87 -7.33 22.21
C CYS A 988 45.70 -6.98 21.28
N ALA A 989 45.47 -7.82 20.26
CA ALA A 989 44.38 -7.66 19.30
C ALA A 989 43.00 -7.63 19.97
N ASP A 990 42.84 -8.34 21.09
CA ASP A 990 41.58 -8.39 21.84
C ASP A 990 41.19 -7.04 22.45
N ASP A 991 42.16 -6.20 22.79
CA ASP A 991 41.91 -4.86 23.36
C ASP A 991 41.39 -3.86 22.32
N LEU A 992 41.54 -4.15 21.03
CA LEU A 992 41.00 -3.35 19.94
C LEU A 992 39.51 -3.69 19.66
N TYR A 993 39.02 -4.87 20.07
CA TYR A 993 37.64 -5.31 19.86
C TYR A 993 36.65 -4.76 20.91
N MET A 994 36.48 -3.45 21.00
CA MET A 994 35.46 -2.84 21.88
C MET A 994 34.09 -2.77 21.18
N GLN A 995 33.19 -3.70 21.53
CA GLN A 995 31.77 -3.80 21.12
C GLN A 995 31.50 -4.19 19.65
N GLN A 996 31.52 -5.49 19.36
CA GLN A 996 31.05 -6.02 18.07
C GLN A 996 29.53 -5.94 17.98
N THR A 997 29.02 -4.99 17.19
CA THR A 997 27.59 -4.86 16.91
C THR A 997 27.20 -5.83 15.79
N PRO A 998 26.02 -6.49 15.87
CA PRO A 998 25.54 -7.35 14.79
C PRO A 998 25.46 -6.59 13.46
N TRP A 999 25.93 -7.20 12.38
CA TRP A 999 25.79 -6.62 11.04
C TRP A 999 24.45 -7.03 10.44
N LYS A 1000 23.85 -6.16 9.61
CA LYS A 1000 22.52 -6.37 9.02
C LYS A 1000 22.56 -6.56 7.50
N THR A 1001 23.62 -6.08 6.86
CA THR A 1001 23.80 -6.14 5.40
C THR A 1001 25.15 -6.77 5.06
N ILE A 1002 25.27 -7.31 3.84
CA ILE A 1002 26.51 -7.96 3.40
C ILE A 1002 27.69 -6.98 3.38
N GLU A 1003 27.50 -5.72 2.98
CA GLU A 1003 28.58 -4.72 3.04
C GLU A 1003 29.02 -4.40 4.48
N GLN A 1004 28.08 -4.38 5.44
CA GLN A 1004 28.45 -4.29 6.85
C GLN A 1004 29.23 -5.52 7.30
N GLY A 1005 28.87 -6.72 6.84
CA GLY A 1005 29.63 -7.94 7.08
C GLY A 1005 31.06 -7.88 6.50
N ILE A 1006 31.22 -7.43 5.26
CA ILE A 1006 32.53 -7.27 4.62
C ILE A 1006 33.39 -6.26 5.40
N GLN A 1007 32.80 -5.15 5.82
CA GLN A 1007 33.48 -4.17 6.65
C GLN A 1007 33.95 -4.79 7.98
N ARG A 1008 33.13 -5.61 8.64
CA ARG A 1008 33.54 -6.33 9.87
C ARG A 1008 34.68 -7.30 9.63
N LEU A 1009 34.70 -7.95 8.47
CA LEU A 1009 35.79 -8.86 8.11
C LEU A 1009 37.12 -8.11 7.93
N ARG A 1010 37.09 -6.94 7.28
CA ARG A 1010 38.27 -6.04 7.15
C ARG A 1010 38.72 -5.46 8.49
N GLU A 1011 37.77 -5.12 9.37
CA GLU A 1011 38.08 -4.66 10.72
C GLU A 1011 38.84 -5.74 11.52
N MET A 1012 38.40 -7.00 11.45
CA MET A 1012 39.13 -8.12 12.07
C MET A 1012 40.52 -8.30 11.44
N ALA A 1013 40.64 -8.13 10.12
CA ALA A 1013 41.92 -8.22 9.42
C ALA A 1013 42.92 -7.16 9.92
N VAL A 1014 42.49 -5.91 10.05
CA VAL A 1014 43.33 -4.82 10.58
C VAL A 1014 43.78 -5.08 12.02
N ALA A 1015 42.91 -5.66 12.86
CA ALA A 1015 43.29 -5.99 14.24
C ALA A 1015 44.41 -7.05 14.29
N GLU A 1016 44.36 -8.07 13.42
CA GLU A 1016 45.44 -9.06 13.30
C GLU A 1016 46.73 -8.42 12.74
N MET A 1017 46.61 -7.47 11.80
CA MET A 1017 47.75 -6.78 11.20
C MET A 1017 48.53 -5.92 12.18
N VAL A 1018 47.86 -5.23 13.10
CA VAL A 1018 48.51 -4.32 14.08
C VAL A 1018 49.55 -5.08 14.92
N PHE A 1019 49.33 -6.37 15.18
CA PHE A 1019 50.16 -7.20 16.03
C PHE A 1019 50.94 -8.28 15.27
N SER A 1020 51.01 -8.18 13.93
CA SER A 1020 51.75 -9.11 13.07
C SER A 1020 53.17 -8.64 12.79
N ASP A 1021 54.15 -9.54 12.90
CA ASP A 1021 55.55 -9.29 12.57
C ASP A 1021 55.86 -9.38 11.05
N ASP A 1022 54.90 -9.81 10.22
CA ASP A 1022 55.09 -10.00 8.78
C ASP A 1022 54.86 -8.71 7.97
N ILE A 1023 55.93 -8.19 7.36
CA ILE A 1023 55.93 -6.97 6.54
C ILE A 1023 55.00 -7.08 5.32
N ASN A 1024 54.75 -8.29 4.80
CA ASN A 1024 53.88 -8.50 3.64
C ASN A 1024 52.39 -8.39 3.97
N THR A 1025 52.02 -8.36 5.26
CA THR A 1025 50.62 -8.33 5.74
C THR A 1025 50.04 -6.92 5.90
N ARG A 1026 50.73 -5.87 5.44
CA ARG A 1026 50.32 -4.46 5.66
C ARG A 1026 49.12 -3.97 4.84
N ASN A 1027 48.44 -4.85 4.10
CA ASN A 1027 47.21 -4.56 3.37
C ASN A 1027 46.04 -5.41 3.92
N PRO A 1028 44.97 -4.79 4.47
CA PRO A 1028 43.84 -5.50 5.09
C PRO A 1028 43.04 -6.39 4.13
N ASP A 1029 43.12 -6.14 2.82
CA ASP A 1029 42.45 -6.95 1.81
C ASP A 1029 43.21 -8.25 1.48
N LEU A 1030 44.52 -8.29 1.74
CA LEU A 1030 45.38 -9.44 1.42
C LEU A 1030 45.64 -10.34 2.64
N VAL A 1031 45.11 -9.99 3.82
CA VAL A 1031 45.19 -10.83 5.01
C VAL A 1031 44.41 -12.12 4.77
N SER A 1032 45.02 -13.26 5.12
CA SER A 1032 44.35 -14.57 5.07
C SER A 1032 43.13 -14.58 5.99
N CYS A 1033 41.96 -14.89 5.44
CA CYS A 1033 40.74 -14.96 6.22
C CYS A 1033 40.73 -16.24 7.07
N THR A 1034 41.12 -16.15 8.33
CA THR A 1034 41.19 -17.33 9.21
C THR A 1034 39.81 -17.91 9.52
N SER A 1035 39.76 -19.21 9.82
CA SER A 1035 38.51 -19.88 10.22
C SER A 1035 37.86 -19.27 11.49
N VAL A 1036 38.66 -18.56 12.30
CA VAL A 1036 38.19 -17.85 13.49
C VAL A 1036 37.49 -16.54 13.08
N MET A 1037 38.08 -15.76 12.16
CA MET A 1037 37.46 -14.57 11.59
C MET A 1037 36.13 -14.91 10.90
N TRP A 1038 36.11 -15.99 10.10
CA TRP A 1038 34.89 -16.42 9.40
C TRP A 1038 33.78 -16.87 10.37
N ARG A 1039 34.11 -17.65 11.40
CA ARG A 1039 33.14 -18.07 12.44
C ARG A 1039 32.63 -16.90 13.29
N LYS A 1040 33.47 -15.89 13.55
CA LYS A 1040 33.05 -14.65 14.22
C LYS A 1040 32.10 -13.86 13.31
N LEU A 1041 32.41 -13.74 12.02
CA LEU A 1041 31.57 -13.05 11.05
C LEU A 1041 30.17 -13.67 10.96
N ILE A 1042 30.06 -14.99 10.83
CA ILE A 1042 28.77 -15.70 10.76
C ILE A 1042 27.95 -15.49 12.05
N ARG A 1043 28.59 -15.54 13.22
CA ARG A 1043 27.92 -15.35 14.51
C ARG A 1043 27.33 -13.95 14.70
N LEU A 1044 27.96 -12.93 14.13
CA LEU A 1044 27.50 -11.54 14.23
C LEU A 1044 26.45 -11.18 13.15
N GLY A 1045 26.17 -12.08 12.22
CA GLY A 1045 25.27 -11.84 11.10
C GLY A 1045 23.80 -12.17 11.38
N PRO A 1046 22.87 -11.72 10.52
CA PRO A 1046 21.46 -12.09 10.59
C PRO A 1046 21.26 -13.57 10.26
N LEU A 1047 20.28 -14.20 10.92
CA LEU A 1047 19.92 -15.62 10.68
C LEU A 1047 19.63 -15.92 9.20
N GLU A 1048 19.09 -14.95 8.46
CA GLU A 1048 18.77 -15.05 7.03
C GLU A 1048 19.99 -15.37 6.15
N TYR A 1049 21.20 -14.97 6.56
CA TYR A 1049 22.44 -15.23 5.84
C TYR A 1049 23.26 -16.38 6.46
N ALA A 1050 23.02 -16.69 7.74
CA ALA A 1050 23.85 -17.60 8.51
C ALA A 1050 23.97 -19.00 7.88
N SER A 1051 22.87 -19.56 7.35
CA SER A 1051 22.88 -20.89 6.72
C SER A 1051 23.63 -20.91 5.39
N ALA A 1052 23.50 -19.87 4.56
CA ALA A 1052 24.20 -19.79 3.28
C ALA A 1052 25.70 -19.54 3.48
N LEU A 1053 26.06 -18.64 4.40
CA LEU A 1053 27.46 -18.36 4.73
C LEU A 1053 28.17 -19.53 5.41
N ALA A 1054 27.44 -20.36 6.17
CA ALA A 1054 27.97 -21.59 6.74
C ALA A 1054 28.22 -22.69 5.68
N VAL A 1055 27.48 -22.67 4.57
CA VAL A 1055 27.60 -23.63 3.46
C VAL A 1055 28.64 -23.19 2.43
N MET A 1056 28.98 -21.90 2.37
CA MET A 1056 30.12 -21.41 1.57
C MET A 1056 31.41 -22.07 2.09
N LYS A 1057 31.84 -23.14 1.42
CA LYS A 1057 33.11 -23.82 1.72
C LYS A 1057 34.26 -22.82 1.54
N GLN A 1058 35.04 -22.64 2.60
CA GLN A 1058 36.39 -22.12 2.47
C GLN A 1058 37.20 -23.20 1.75
N GLU A 1059 37.53 -22.97 0.49
CA GLU A 1059 38.39 -23.86 -0.29
C GLU A 1059 39.83 -23.50 0.09
N ASP A 1060 40.43 -24.31 0.96
CA ASP A 1060 41.82 -24.25 1.40
C ASP A 1060 42.26 -23.01 2.21
N MET A 1061 43.35 -23.17 2.97
CA MET A 1061 43.84 -22.25 4.02
C MET A 1061 44.43 -20.91 3.51
N GLU A 1062 44.20 -20.55 2.23
CA GLU A 1062 44.88 -19.41 1.57
C GLU A 1062 43.94 -18.28 1.12
N GLU A 1063 42.62 -18.38 1.29
CA GLU A 1063 41.70 -17.33 0.82
C GLU A 1063 41.86 -16.01 1.59
N THR A 1064 42.03 -14.91 0.86
CA THR A 1064 42.20 -13.57 1.46
C THR A 1064 40.85 -12.94 1.83
N VAL A 1065 40.88 -11.91 2.67
CA VAL A 1065 39.69 -11.10 3.01
C VAL A 1065 39.03 -10.52 1.75
N LEU A 1066 39.81 -10.15 0.73
CA LEU A 1066 39.30 -9.68 -0.56
C LEU A 1066 38.55 -10.76 -1.33
N ASP A 1067 39.04 -11.99 -1.33
CA ASP A 1067 38.39 -13.11 -2.03
C ASP A 1067 37.05 -13.44 -1.37
N MET A 1068 37.02 -13.44 -0.03
CA MET A 1068 35.79 -13.62 0.74
C MET A 1068 34.81 -12.46 0.52
N ALA A 1069 35.29 -11.22 0.43
CA ALA A 1069 34.44 -10.07 0.13
C ALA A 1069 33.80 -10.16 -1.27
N LYS A 1070 34.54 -10.62 -2.28
CA LYS A 1070 34.00 -10.85 -3.63
C LYS A 1070 32.92 -11.92 -3.63
N LYS A 1071 33.14 -13.05 -2.95
CA LYS A 1071 32.14 -14.13 -2.84
C LYS A 1071 30.88 -13.66 -2.13
N LEU A 1072 31.02 -12.88 -1.05
CA LEU A 1072 29.90 -12.28 -0.32
C LEU A 1072 29.07 -11.33 -1.20
N ARG A 1073 29.72 -10.46 -1.99
CA ARG A 1073 29.02 -9.57 -2.93
C ARG A 1073 28.31 -10.33 -4.05
N ALA A 1074 28.96 -11.32 -4.65
CA ALA A 1074 28.34 -12.16 -5.67
C ALA A 1074 27.09 -12.88 -5.15
N TYR A 1075 27.12 -13.33 -3.89
CA TYR A 1075 25.94 -13.88 -3.22
C TYR A 1075 24.85 -12.82 -2.99
N ALA A 1076 25.22 -11.62 -2.54
CA ALA A 1076 24.27 -10.50 -2.37
C ALA A 1076 23.55 -10.17 -3.69
N ASP A 1077 24.29 -10.11 -4.79
CA ASP A 1077 23.77 -9.78 -6.11
C ASP A 1077 22.85 -10.90 -6.63
N ALA A 1078 23.19 -12.17 -6.38
CA ALA A 1078 22.34 -13.30 -6.76
C ALA A 1078 21.02 -13.37 -5.98
N VAL A 1079 21.04 -13.04 -4.69
CA VAL A 1079 19.85 -13.13 -3.81
C VAL A 1079 18.98 -11.88 -3.89
N HIS A 1080 19.60 -10.70 -3.91
CA HIS A 1080 18.88 -9.42 -3.85
C HIS A 1080 18.76 -8.70 -5.19
N GLY A 1081 19.49 -9.12 -6.22
CA GLY A 1081 19.45 -8.50 -7.56
C GLY A 1081 18.05 -8.28 -8.14
N PRO A 1082 17.13 -9.28 -8.07
CA PRO A 1082 15.75 -9.10 -8.55
C PRO A 1082 14.94 -8.08 -7.72
N THR A 1083 15.23 -7.97 -6.42
CA THR A 1083 14.53 -7.08 -5.49
C THR A 1083 15.08 -5.66 -5.59
N HIS A 1084 16.39 -5.48 -5.67
CA HIS A 1084 17.05 -4.19 -5.90
C HIS A 1084 16.70 -3.61 -7.27
N ALA A 1085 16.56 -4.42 -8.34
CA ALA A 1085 16.09 -3.95 -9.63
C ALA A 1085 14.66 -3.37 -9.55
N ARG A 1086 13.80 -3.97 -8.71
CA ARG A 1086 12.43 -3.49 -8.47
C ARG A 1086 12.41 -2.25 -7.57
N ILE A 1087 13.24 -2.20 -6.53
CA ILE A 1087 13.38 -1.05 -5.63
C ILE A 1087 13.96 0.14 -6.39
N ALA A 1088 15.04 -0.03 -7.15
CA ALA A 1088 15.62 1.02 -7.99
C ALA A 1088 14.63 1.56 -9.03
N ALA A 1089 13.80 0.69 -9.63
CA ALA A 1089 12.72 1.14 -10.53
C ALA A 1089 11.63 1.95 -9.80
N VAL A 1090 11.36 1.65 -8.53
CA VAL A 1090 10.42 2.38 -7.67
C VAL A 1090 11.03 3.68 -7.17
N GLU A 1091 12.28 3.69 -6.69
CA GLU A 1091 13.03 4.88 -6.28
C GLU A 1091 13.20 5.86 -7.44
N THR A 1092 13.50 5.37 -8.65
CA THR A 1092 13.53 6.20 -9.86
C THR A 1092 12.18 6.83 -10.17
N ARG A 1093 11.07 6.13 -9.88
CA ARG A 1093 9.71 6.67 -10.01
C ARG A 1093 9.36 7.65 -8.90
N LEU A 1094 9.84 7.41 -7.68
CA LEU A 1094 9.64 8.25 -6.51
C LEU A 1094 10.41 9.56 -6.64
N GLN A 1095 11.68 9.51 -7.04
CA GLN A 1095 12.51 10.68 -7.31
C GLN A 1095 11.90 11.54 -8.42
N LYS A 1096 11.43 10.93 -9.51
CA LYS A 1096 10.67 11.64 -10.57
C LYS A 1096 9.38 12.29 -10.07
N LEU A 1097 8.80 11.77 -9.00
CA LEU A 1097 7.59 12.32 -8.38
C LEU A 1097 7.96 13.47 -7.42
N GLU A 1098 9.01 13.30 -6.61
CA GLU A 1098 9.55 14.32 -5.71
C GLU A 1098 10.05 15.53 -6.49
N ASP A 1099 10.84 15.33 -7.55
CA ASP A 1099 11.30 16.39 -8.45
C ASP A 1099 10.11 17.14 -9.07
N LYS A 1100 9.02 16.43 -9.39
CA LYS A 1100 7.76 17.03 -9.89
C LYS A 1100 7.02 17.81 -8.82
N ILE A 1101 7.01 17.33 -7.58
CA ILE A 1101 6.36 18.00 -6.44
C ILE A 1101 7.13 19.27 -6.11
N ASP A 1102 8.46 19.22 -6.08
CA ASP A 1102 9.31 20.38 -5.84
C ASP A 1102 9.22 21.42 -6.96
N GLU A 1103 9.17 20.98 -8.22
CA GLU A 1103 8.94 21.86 -9.37
C GLU A 1103 7.55 22.52 -9.32
N ASN A 1104 6.52 21.76 -8.94
CA ASN A 1104 5.16 22.30 -8.76
C ASN A 1104 5.08 23.26 -7.56
N HIS A 1105 5.75 22.96 -6.44
CA HIS A 1105 5.84 23.86 -5.29
C HIS A 1105 6.61 25.14 -5.63
N LYS A 1106 7.64 25.05 -6.47
CA LYS A 1106 8.39 26.21 -6.95
C LYS A 1106 7.54 27.08 -7.88
N LYS A 1107 6.80 26.47 -8.81
CA LYS A 1107 5.81 27.18 -9.65
C LYS A 1107 4.73 27.86 -8.83
N LEU A 1108 4.14 27.17 -7.86
CA LEU A 1108 3.11 27.75 -6.99
C LEU A 1108 3.65 28.92 -6.17
N ARG A 1109 4.91 28.87 -5.72
CA ARG A 1109 5.57 30.00 -5.03
C ARG A 1109 5.80 31.20 -5.95
N GLU A 1110 6.18 30.96 -7.21
CA GLU A 1110 6.34 32.04 -8.20
C GLU A 1110 4.98 32.61 -8.63
N GLU A 1111 3.94 31.79 -8.78
CA GLU A 1111 2.56 32.24 -9.04
C GLU A 1111 2.01 33.07 -7.88
N ILE A 1112 2.20 32.65 -6.63
CA ILE A 1112 1.83 33.44 -5.45
C ILE A 1112 2.61 34.76 -5.40
N ARG A 1113 3.89 34.76 -5.82
CA ARG A 1113 4.74 35.95 -5.88
C ARG A 1113 4.27 36.92 -6.97
N GLU A 1114 3.90 36.43 -8.14
CA GLU A 1114 3.32 37.20 -9.25
C GLU A 1114 1.93 37.74 -8.91
N ASP A 1115 1.06 36.94 -8.28
CA ASP A 1115 -0.27 37.36 -7.80
C ASP A 1115 -0.14 38.45 -6.72
N LEU A 1116 0.83 38.33 -5.79
CA LEU A 1116 1.12 39.37 -4.80
C LEU A 1116 1.63 40.67 -5.45
N LEU A 1117 2.41 40.57 -6.53
CA LEU A 1117 2.88 41.73 -7.30
C LEU A 1117 1.73 42.38 -8.08
N GLN A 1118 0.82 41.61 -8.67
CA GLN A 1118 -0.36 42.14 -9.38
C GLN A 1118 -1.41 42.73 -8.44
N ILE A 1119 -1.64 42.13 -7.26
CA ILE A 1119 -2.54 42.70 -6.23
C ILE A 1119 -2.01 44.06 -5.75
N SER A 1120 -0.68 44.22 -5.65
CA SER A 1120 -0.06 45.52 -5.31
C SER A 1120 -0.20 46.57 -6.43
N ALA A 1121 -0.34 46.13 -7.69
CA ALA A 1121 -0.46 47.01 -8.86
C ALA A 1121 -1.91 47.45 -9.15
N VAL A 1122 -2.93 46.71 -8.67
CA VAL A 1122 -4.34 46.97 -8.97
C VAL A 1122 -5.02 47.91 -7.96
N GLN A 1123 -4.35 48.27 -6.85
CA GLN A 1123 -4.90 49.17 -5.83
C GLN A 1123 -4.70 50.69 -6.07
N ILE A 1124 -4.18 51.12 -7.23
CA ILE A 1124 -4.08 52.55 -7.59
C ILE A 1124 -4.65 52.80 -8.99
N ARG A 1125 -5.98 52.92 -9.10
CA ARG A 1125 -6.66 53.74 -10.13
C ARG A 1125 -8.13 53.98 -9.77
N GLY A 1126 -8.41 55.15 -9.21
CA GLY A 1126 -9.76 55.68 -8.95
C GLY A 1126 -9.75 57.19 -8.67
N SER A 1127 -9.95 57.98 -9.74
CA SER A 1127 -10.54 59.34 -9.88
C SER A 1127 -10.31 60.51 -8.89
N GLY A 1128 -9.64 61.58 -9.38
CA GLY A 1128 -9.94 63.03 -9.25
C GLY A 1128 -9.83 63.71 -7.86
N THR A 1129 -9.39 64.96 -7.64
CA THR A 1129 -9.01 66.10 -8.50
C THR A 1129 -8.32 67.17 -7.61
N GLN A 1130 -7.49 68.04 -8.22
CA GLN A 1130 -7.07 69.41 -7.81
C GLN A 1130 -5.77 69.68 -6.98
N ARG A 1131 -4.82 70.26 -7.74
CA ARG A 1131 -4.06 71.53 -7.54
C ARG A 1131 -2.78 71.59 -6.67
N ARG A 1132 -1.68 71.83 -7.41
CA ARG A 1132 -0.53 72.76 -7.20
C ARG A 1132 0.40 72.57 -5.98
N ARG A 1133 1.59 71.97 -6.22
CA ARG A 1133 2.95 72.59 -6.25
C ARG A 1133 4.04 71.50 -6.11
N SER A 1134 5.21 71.79 -6.66
CA SER A 1134 6.38 70.92 -6.89
C SER A 1134 7.28 70.71 -5.63
N PRO A 1135 8.41 69.98 -5.71
CA PRO A 1135 8.65 68.72 -5.00
C PRO A 1135 9.57 68.83 -3.76
N ALA A 1136 9.40 67.96 -2.77
CA ALA A 1136 10.41 67.70 -1.74
C ALA A 1136 10.41 66.22 -1.31
N ARG A 1137 11.65 65.73 -1.21
CA ARG A 1137 12.19 64.41 -0.91
C ARG A 1137 11.76 63.82 0.46
N GLU A 1138 11.92 62.48 0.58
CA GLU A 1138 12.15 61.66 1.81
C GLU A 1138 10.94 61.27 2.68
N ARG A 1139 10.88 60.12 3.37
CA ARG A 1139 11.71 58.89 3.57
C ARG A 1139 10.78 57.85 4.21
N GLY A 1140 10.87 56.57 3.82
CA GLY A 1140 10.12 55.48 4.46
C GLY A 1140 10.65 55.12 5.85
N TYR A 1141 9.74 54.88 6.80
CA TYR A 1141 10.03 54.51 8.20
C TYR A 1141 10.00 52.98 8.35
N THR A 1142 11.06 52.38 8.92
CA THR A 1142 11.12 50.95 9.26
C THR A 1142 10.81 50.76 10.75
N PRO A 1143 9.83 49.91 11.14
CA PRO A 1143 9.46 49.70 12.54
C PRO A 1143 10.60 49.15 13.41
N ARG A 1144 10.65 49.56 14.69
CA ARG A 1144 11.69 49.15 15.66
C ARG A 1144 11.86 47.63 15.76
N ALA A 1145 10.75 46.91 15.77
CA ALA A 1145 10.73 45.46 15.93
C ALA A 1145 11.54 44.78 14.82
N GLU A 1146 11.42 45.24 13.57
CA GLU A 1146 12.15 44.66 12.44
C GLU A 1146 13.66 44.92 12.54
N LEU A 1147 14.06 46.13 12.96
CA LEU A 1147 15.47 46.44 13.21
C LEU A 1147 16.03 45.61 14.36
N TRP A 1148 15.21 45.39 15.40
CA TRP A 1148 15.56 44.57 16.56
C TRP A 1148 15.75 43.11 16.19
N PHE A 1149 14.81 42.52 15.43
CA PHE A 1149 14.92 41.16 14.91
C PHE A 1149 16.14 41.01 14.01
N PHE A 1150 16.42 41.98 13.13
CA PHE A 1150 17.58 41.93 12.25
C PHE A 1150 18.91 41.92 13.02
N LEU A 1151 19.02 42.72 14.09
CA LEU A 1151 20.24 42.74 14.92
C LEU A 1151 20.40 41.42 15.70
N ARG A 1152 19.30 40.89 16.26
CA ARG A 1152 19.29 39.58 16.91
C ARG A 1152 19.72 38.47 15.97
N ASP A 1153 19.20 38.45 14.76
CA ASP A 1153 19.51 37.44 13.75
C ASP A 1153 20.94 37.61 13.19
N CYS A 1154 21.52 38.80 13.29
CA CYS A 1154 22.95 39.02 13.06
C CYS A 1154 23.84 38.62 14.24
N GLY A 1155 23.27 38.07 15.32
CA GLY A 1155 23.98 37.58 16.50
C GLY A 1155 24.44 38.66 17.47
N GLU A 1156 23.92 39.90 17.37
CA GLU A 1156 24.24 40.97 18.32
C GLU A 1156 23.63 40.68 19.70
N ASN A 1157 24.30 41.11 20.77
CA ASN A 1157 23.79 40.92 22.14
C ASN A 1157 22.69 41.95 22.44
N MET A 1158 21.45 41.48 22.57
CA MET A 1158 20.27 42.33 22.67
C MET A 1158 20.23 43.19 23.94
N ASN A 1159 20.89 42.77 25.02
CA ASN A 1159 20.94 43.55 26.27
C ASN A 1159 21.74 44.86 26.11
N ARG A 1160 22.62 44.97 25.10
CA ARG A 1160 23.34 46.22 24.80
C ARG A 1160 22.52 47.23 23.99
N TRP A 1161 21.47 46.75 23.32
CA TRP A 1161 20.62 47.56 22.46
C TRP A 1161 19.29 47.92 23.13
N ASP A 1162 19.01 47.34 24.30
CA ASP A 1162 17.85 47.66 25.11
C ASP A 1162 17.90 49.10 25.63
N GLY A 1163 16.77 49.79 25.51
CA GLY A 1163 16.65 51.24 25.76
C GLY A 1163 17.33 52.19 24.75
N LYS A 1164 18.06 51.71 23.72
CA LYS A 1164 18.70 52.59 22.71
C LYS A 1164 17.70 53.15 21.70
N SER A 1165 18.00 54.31 21.09
CA SER A 1165 17.09 54.98 20.15
C SER A 1165 16.91 54.23 18.83
N MET A 1166 15.77 54.45 18.15
CA MET A 1166 15.47 53.90 16.82
C MET A 1166 16.56 54.20 15.78
N ALA A 1167 17.10 55.43 15.80
CA ALA A 1167 18.16 55.84 14.88
C ALA A 1167 19.45 55.04 15.10
N ALA A 1168 19.80 54.74 16.35
CA ALA A 1168 20.98 53.94 16.68
C ALA A 1168 20.85 52.48 16.18
N LEU A 1169 19.65 51.89 16.31
CA LEU A 1169 19.37 50.55 15.77
C LEU A 1169 19.45 50.55 14.23
N ALA A 1170 18.81 51.52 13.58
CA ALA A 1170 18.80 51.63 12.11
C ALA A 1170 20.22 51.84 11.55
N GLN A 1171 21.02 52.71 12.18
CA GLN A 1171 22.40 52.95 11.81
C GLN A 1171 23.25 51.68 11.95
N ARG A 1172 23.08 50.93 13.05
CA ARG A 1172 23.81 49.67 13.24
C ARG A 1172 23.42 48.60 12.21
N VAL A 1173 22.13 48.53 11.86
CA VAL A 1173 21.65 47.65 10.78
C VAL A 1173 22.25 48.04 9.43
N CYS A 1174 22.37 49.33 9.13
CA CYS A 1174 23.06 49.80 7.92
C CYS A 1174 24.54 49.42 7.91
N GLU A 1175 25.26 49.63 9.02
CA GLU A 1175 26.67 49.22 9.14
C GLU A 1175 26.85 47.71 8.92
N LEU A 1176 26.01 46.87 9.52
CA LEU A 1176 26.09 45.42 9.36
C LEU A 1176 25.74 44.96 7.93
N LYS A 1177 24.84 45.70 7.26
CA LYS A 1177 24.53 45.46 5.84
C LYS A 1177 25.70 45.87 4.95
N GLU A 1178 26.35 46.99 5.21
CA GLU A 1178 27.53 47.44 4.46
C GLU A 1178 28.75 46.54 4.67
N VAL A 1179 28.97 46.03 5.90
CA VAL A 1179 30.03 45.07 6.23
C VAL A 1179 29.79 43.70 5.57
N LYS A 1180 28.53 43.26 5.41
CA LYS A 1180 28.18 42.04 4.65
C LYS A 1180 28.42 42.18 3.14
N THR A 1181 28.34 43.38 2.57
CA THR A 1181 28.59 43.62 1.14
C THR A 1181 30.07 43.68 0.80
N GLN A 1182 30.97 43.95 1.77
CA GLN A 1182 32.44 43.95 1.56
C GLN A 1182 33.15 42.65 1.99
N ARG A 1183 32.51 41.76 2.76
CA ARG A 1183 33.02 40.40 3.08
C ARG A 1183 32.47 39.34 2.11
N GLY A 1184 32.74 39.55 0.82
CA GLY A 1184 32.68 38.50 -0.21
C GLY A 1184 34.04 37.88 -0.47
N SER A 1185 34.92 37.76 0.53
CA SER A 1185 36.20 37.05 0.43
C SER A 1185 36.75 36.69 1.82
N SER A 1186 37.22 35.44 1.98
CA SER A 1186 38.11 34.91 3.04
C SER A 1186 37.54 34.49 4.41
N THR A 1187 37.34 33.16 4.53
CA THR A 1187 37.68 32.19 5.61
C THR A 1187 37.41 32.35 7.12
N LYS A 1188 36.84 31.23 7.64
CA LYS A 1188 37.19 30.38 8.81
C LYS A 1188 36.86 30.79 10.25
N ARG A 1189 36.14 29.81 10.88
CA ARG A 1189 36.25 29.23 12.25
C ARG A 1189 35.98 30.20 13.41
N GLU A 1190 35.21 29.83 14.43
CA GLU A 1190 35.49 28.73 15.36
C GLU A 1190 34.22 28.30 16.12
N ALA A 1191 34.10 27.00 16.35
CA ALA A 1191 33.22 26.44 17.36
C ALA A 1191 34.01 26.30 18.67
N ALA A 1192 33.35 26.50 19.80
CA ALA A 1192 33.79 26.07 21.12
C ALA A 1192 32.67 25.27 21.79
N PRO A 1193 33.01 24.31 22.67
CA PRO A 1193 32.38 23.01 22.73
C PRO A 1193 31.66 22.72 24.06
N VAL A 1194 30.97 21.58 24.07
CA VAL A 1194 30.26 20.99 25.22
C VAL A 1194 31.27 20.37 26.22
N ALA A 1195 31.02 20.54 27.53
CA ALA A 1195 31.54 19.69 28.61
C ALA A 1195 30.32 19.22 29.45
N ARG A 1196 29.95 17.93 29.46
CA ARG A 1196 30.45 16.76 30.23
C ARG A 1196 30.24 16.80 31.75
N SER A 1197 29.35 15.89 32.20
CA SER A 1197 29.43 15.05 33.41
C SER A 1197 29.34 15.78 34.77
N ARG A 1198 28.89 15.22 35.90
CA ARG A 1198 28.58 13.86 36.38
C ARG A 1198 27.93 14.03 37.77
N THR A 1199 27.13 13.05 38.19
CA THR A 1199 26.90 12.59 39.60
C THR A 1199 26.22 13.47 40.68
N ALA A 1200 25.10 12.92 41.18
CA ALA A 1200 24.83 12.51 42.57
C ALA A 1200 24.05 13.42 43.55
N ARG A 1201 23.03 12.76 44.15
CA ARG A 1201 22.48 12.82 45.53
C ARG A 1201 21.45 13.91 45.89
N TYR A 1202 20.24 13.39 46.18
CA TYR A 1202 19.41 13.48 47.41
C TYR A 1202 19.11 14.82 48.10
N ASP A 1203 17.85 14.88 48.56
CA ASP A 1203 17.23 15.68 49.64
C ASP A 1203 16.90 17.14 49.29
N ASP A 1204 15.84 17.77 49.78
CA ASP A 1204 14.51 17.41 50.31
C ASP A 1204 13.77 18.77 50.39
N ASP A 1205 12.44 18.72 50.37
CA ASP A 1205 11.50 19.62 51.05
C ASP A 1205 11.42 21.15 50.82
N ASP A 1206 10.14 21.51 50.62
CA ASP A 1206 9.35 22.58 51.26
C ASP A 1206 9.22 23.99 50.66
N MET A 1207 7.94 24.31 50.39
CA MET A 1207 7.17 25.51 50.76
C MET A 1207 7.88 26.88 50.62
N SER A 1208 7.30 27.90 50.00
CA SER A 1208 6.22 28.69 50.62
C SER A 1208 5.72 29.77 49.65
N ASP A 1209 4.41 29.90 49.50
CA ASP A 1209 3.72 31.21 49.36
C ASP A 1209 3.81 31.91 50.75
N PRO A 1210 3.66 33.26 50.97
CA PRO A 1210 2.50 34.00 50.44
C PRO A 1210 2.54 35.57 50.39
N PHE A 1211 1.41 36.14 49.92
CA PHE A 1211 0.64 37.33 50.39
C PHE A 1211 1.11 38.80 50.20
N GLU A 1212 0.18 39.57 49.59
CA GLU A 1212 -0.36 40.93 49.91
C GLU A 1212 0.60 42.05 50.35
N GLY A 1213 0.56 43.29 49.85
CA GLY A 1213 -0.58 44.21 49.63
C GLY A 1213 -0.09 45.59 50.13
N THR A 1214 -0.27 46.70 49.41
CA THR A 1214 -1.23 47.79 49.70
C THR A 1214 -0.52 49.14 49.46
N SER A 1215 -1.18 50.09 48.80
CA SER A 1215 -1.69 51.33 49.44
C SER A 1215 -2.24 52.31 48.39
N LYS A 1216 -3.35 52.93 48.75
CA LYS A 1216 -4.25 53.78 47.95
C LYS A 1216 -4.13 55.26 48.35
N THR A 1217 -4.49 56.15 47.41
CA THR A 1217 -5.24 57.44 47.55
C THR A 1217 -4.59 58.59 48.36
N TYR A 1218 -4.67 59.89 48.03
CA TYR A 1218 -5.69 60.84 47.47
C TYR A 1218 -4.95 61.93 46.63
N ALA A 1219 -5.51 62.77 45.74
CA ALA A 1219 -6.72 63.60 45.79
C ALA A 1219 -7.17 64.07 44.37
N GLN A 1220 -8.31 64.78 44.33
CA GLN A 1220 -9.31 64.79 43.25
C GLN A 1220 -9.65 66.20 42.73
N GLY A 1221 -10.17 66.30 41.49
CA GLY A 1221 -10.88 67.48 40.96
C GLY A 1221 -11.24 67.40 39.45
N LYS A 1222 -12.27 66.63 39.06
CA LYS A 1222 -13.59 67.04 38.47
C LYS A 1222 -13.65 67.47 36.97
N LYS A 1223 -14.32 66.65 36.13
CA LYS A 1223 -15.66 66.93 35.55
C LYS A 1223 -16.19 65.78 34.64
N ASP A 1224 -17.38 65.30 35.02
CA ASP A 1224 -18.52 64.73 34.28
C ASP A 1224 -18.36 63.66 33.18
N ASN A 1225 -18.95 62.48 33.42
CA ASN A 1225 -19.42 61.53 32.41
C ASN A 1225 -20.55 60.62 32.97
N GLN A 1226 -21.67 60.53 32.25
CA GLN A 1226 -22.72 59.49 32.32
C GLN A 1226 -22.86 58.99 30.87
N ALA A 1227 -22.33 57.81 30.55
CA ALA A 1227 -22.90 56.47 30.71
C ALA A 1227 -23.84 56.12 29.56
#